data_AF-A0A0L0S2K5-F1
#
_entry.id   AF-A0A0L0S2K5-F1
#
_cell.length_a   1.000
_cell.length_b   1.000
_cell.length_c   1.000
_cell.angle_alpha   90.00
_cell.angle_beta   90.00
_cell.angle_gamma   90.00
#
_symmetry.space_group_name_H-M   'P 1'
#
loop_
_entity.id
_entity.type
_entity.pdbx_description
1 polymer ?
#
loop_
_entity_poly.entity_id
_entity_poly.type
_entity_poly.pdbx_seq_one_letter_code
_entity_poly.pdbx_strand_id
1 'polypeptide(L)'
;MKFSHQLRLNSVPDWADSYIAYSHLKKYIYALERVESAHLYGTAPSSDAELGRAASASVEATPLLGPAGSSSAGLAAYGAIGENVTPDAFVRALDAELDKIVAHYVKAEKALADNVEALRSDIQYAETVYWTRVASTAASSRRASHVNMAASAASSPLASPAVTNGARTSGQAVFDVHGHGDDEDYADDELEAPLPPPNPQVPPPGVPLVTTPTSPLRPVTEPLALRTTPMSSAPASPLRLPSRLPHSNSASATHSIWTRRSMQDHRVRLGRRAIEVYVALCDLRDYASLNQTGFSKILKKFDKVTQSNLRKTYLQRVQESYPWQPDTQLHLQQRIEAIELMYAHVITLDDVETAQAELKTNLRQHVAYERNTVWRDMMSRERRVHAVGVAKDETSKPKWYRVPVGFGLTVPVPRVGPQLASFLVGVAILVGILQADWFDSPEQQACLAILLSASWMWGTEALPLFVTSLCIPMLVVMLRVMRDPATLVRLDPHSATKLVFGAMFSPVIMLLLGGFTIAAALSKHFIAKILAVSLLSKAGTKTIWVLLANMFVATFASMWISNVAAPVLCFSIVQPILRTLPPNSSFGSALILGIALASNIGGMASPISSPQNVVAIQNMTPAPTWAEWFTIALPICVLTNVLTWILLVVVYQPHIGTPEIVPLRASDDKLTGKQWLIILVTGFTIFLWCIESALEPWVGDMGIIAFVPLVVFFGTGILSKEDFNSFLWTVIMLAMGGIALGKAVENSGLLVVIATQVKVFTHGMSLWSVLVVFSGLVLVVATFISHTVAALIVLPIVSEVGSQMADPHPRLLVMGAALMCSGAMGLPVSGFPNLNAISQEDAAGTPYLKTMDFVKVGIPASVGVWATVLTVGFGIMLVLGF
;
A
#
# COMPACT_ATOMS: atom_id res chain seq x y z
N MET A 1 -7.63 23.80 17.98
CA MET A 1 -7.53 22.32 18.01
C MET A 1 -7.66 21.84 19.45
N LYS A 2 -8.44 20.78 19.75
CA LYS A 2 -8.57 20.24 21.12
C LYS A 2 -7.24 19.60 21.55
N PHE A 3 -6.86 19.68 22.82
CA PHE A 3 -5.55 19.20 23.28
C PHE A 3 -5.33 17.69 23.05
N SER A 4 -6.37 16.85 23.15
CA SER A 4 -6.27 15.42 22.83
C SER A 4 -5.84 15.15 21.39
N HIS A 5 -6.29 15.99 20.46
CA HIS A 5 -5.93 15.92 19.04
C HIS A 5 -4.52 16.48 18.80
N GLN A 6 -4.17 17.56 19.53
CA GLN A 6 -2.81 18.11 19.52
C GLN A 6 -1.79 17.11 20.10
N LEU A 7 -2.14 16.38 21.16
CA LEU A 7 -1.28 15.37 21.78
C LEU A 7 -0.98 14.25 20.78
N ARG A 8 -1.99 13.74 20.08
CA ARG A 8 -1.84 12.70 19.05
C ARG A 8 -1.06 13.15 17.82
N LEU A 9 -1.20 14.40 17.39
CA LEU A 9 -0.47 14.92 16.23
C LEU A 9 1.00 15.23 16.51
N ASN A 10 1.36 15.41 17.78
CA ASN A 10 2.72 15.72 18.19
C ASN A 10 3.38 14.58 18.97
N SER A 11 2.70 13.43 19.07
CA SER A 11 3.27 12.23 19.67
C SER A 11 4.08 11.47 18.64
N VAL A 12 5.26 11.00 19.06
CA VAL A 12 6.02 10.01 18.30
C VAL A 12 5.18 8.73 18.18
N PRO A 13 4.93 8.20 16.97
CA PRO A 13 4.06 7.03 16.77
C PRO A 13 4.47 5.81 17.62
N ASP A 14 5.78 5.55 17.71
CA ASP A 14 6.33 4.41 18.44
C ASP A 14 6.18 4.56 19.97
N TRP A 15 5.97 5.78 20.47
CA TRP A 15 5.83 6.08 21.89
C TRP A 15 4.38 6.41 22.29
N ALA A 16 3.42 6.25 21.38
CA ALA A 16 2.03 6.68 21.56
C ALA A 16 1.38 6.18 22.87
N ASP A 17 1.66 4.94 23.27
CA ASP A 17 1.16 4.34 24.52
C ASP A 17 1.80 4.89 25.80
N SER A 18 3.02 5.41 25.66
CA SER A 18 3.80 5.96 26.76
C SER A 18 3.37 7.37 27.13
N TYR A 19 2.72 8.11 26.22
CA TYR A 19 2.14 9.42 26.53
C TYR A 19 0.97 9.31 27.52
N ILE A 20 0.68 10.44 28.17
CA ILE A 20 -0.44 10.56 29.09
C ILE A 20 -1.78 10.16 28.41
N ALA A 21 -2.53 9.27 29.06
CA ALA A 21 -3.85 8.81 28.62
C ALA A 21 -4.93 9.90 28.85
N TYR A 22 -4.74 11.07 28.24
CA TYR A 22 -5.54 12.28 28.48
C TYR A 22 -7.04 12.06 28.28
N SER A 23 -7.43 11.30 27.25
CA SER A 23 -8.85 10.99 26.99
C SER A 23 -9.46 10.10 28.07
N HIS A 24 -8.70 9.15 28.62
CA HIS A 24 -9.15 8.29 29.71
C HIS A 24 -9.36 9.08 31.00
N LEU A 25 -8.36 9.90 31.39
CA LEU A 25 -8.47 10.79 32.55
C LEU A 25 -9.63 11.80 32.38
N LYS A 26 -9.86 12.32 31.16
CA LYS A 26 -10.98 13.22 30.87
C LYS A 26 -12.33 12.52 31.08
N LYS A 27 -12.47 11.24 30.70
CA LYS A 27 -13.68 10.44 30.96
C LYS A 27 -13.90 10.23 32.46
N TYR A 28 -12.82 9.98 33.21
CA TYR A 28 -12.88 9.85 34.67
C TYR A 28 -13.43 11.12 35.34
N ILE A 29 -12.98 12.30 34.90
CA ILE A 29 -13.48 13.60 35.37
C ILE A 29 -14.99 13.76 35.08
N TYR A 30 -15.44 13.36 33.89
CA TYR A 30 -16.87 13.44 33.56
C TYR A 30 -17.73 12.46 34.37
N ALA A 31 -17.19 11.29 34.70
CA ALA A 31 -17.88 10.36 35.59
C ALA A 31 -18.04 10.97 37.00
N LEU A 32 -16.99 11.64 37.53
CA LEU A 32 -17.06 12.37 38.80
C LEU A 32 -18.12 13.49 38.76
N GLU A 33 -18.15 14.30 37.70
CA GLU A 33 -19.13 15.38 37.50
C GLU A 33 -20.58 14.85 37.55
N ARG A 34 -20.83 13.68 36.96
CA ARG A 34 -22.16 13.04 36.97
C ARG A 34 -22.56 12.54 38.36
N VAL A 35 -21.62 11.97 39.12
CA VAL A 35 -21.88 11.48 40.49
C VAL A 35 -22.16 12.66 41.43
N GLU A 36 -21.39 13.73 41.33
CA GLU A 36 -21.57 14.96 42.13
C GLU A 36 -22.90 15.65 41.80
N SER A 37 -23.26 15.73 40.52
CA SER A 37 -24.57 16.24 40.07
C SER A 37 -25.72 15.38 40.57
N ALA A 38 -25.60 14.04 40.55
CA ALA A 38 -26.63 13.14 41.05
C ALA A 38 -26.86 13.30 42.58
N HIS A 39 -25.79 13.52 43.35
CA HIS A 39 -25.89 13.79 44.79
C HIS A 39 -26.56 15.13 45.12
N LEU A 40 -26.37 16.15 44.29
CA LEU A 40 -26.97 17.49 44.48
C LEU A 40 -28.49 17.53 44.17
N TYR A 41 -28.98 16.68 43.27
CA TYR A 41 -30.38 16.68 42.82
C TYR A 41 -31.26 15.55 43.43
N GLY A 42 -30.71 14.71 44.31
CA GLY A 42 -31.51 13.77 45.12
C GLY A 42 -32.20 12.65 44.34
N THR A 43 -31.75 12.34 43.11
CA THR A 43 -32.29 11.23 42.32
C THR A 43 -31.35 10.03 42.37
N ALA A 44 -31.76 8.97 43.06
CA ALA A 44 -31.10 7.67 42.95
C ALA A 44 -31.24 7.15 41.50
N PRO A 45 -30.18 6.59 40.88
CA PRO A 45 -30.29 6.09 39.52
C PRO A 45 -31.13 4.80 39.51
N SER A 46 -32.32 4.88 38.93
CA SER A 46 -33.13 3.71 38.64
C SER A 46 -32.89 3.24 37.20
N SER A 47 -32.43 2.00 37.08
CA SER A 47 -32.28 1.17 35.87
C SER A 47 -31.04 1.37 34.96
N ASP A 48 -30.41 0.24 34.65
CA ASP A 48 -29.33 0.05 33.67
C ASP A 48 -29.68 0.51 32.23
N ALA A 49 -30.96 0.82 31.97
CA ALA A 49 -31.44 1.26 30.67
C ALA A 49 -31.10 2.73 30.35
N GLU A 50 -30.95 3.59 31.37
CA GLU A 50 -30.51 4.99 31.17
C GLU A 50 -28.99 5.13 31.05
N LEU A 51 -28.22 4.17 31.59
CA LEU A 51 -26.76 4.08 31.40
C LEU A 51 -26.40 3.93 29.90
N GLY A 52 -27.19 3.16 29.15
CA GLY A 52 -26.98 2.94 27.71
C GLY A 52 -27.41 4.12 26.83
N ARG A 53 -28.48 4.83 27.19
CA ARG A 53 -29.00 5.95 26.38
C ARG A 53 -28.17 7.23 26.54
N ALA A 54 -27.67 7.55 27.73
CA ALA A 54 -26.82 8.74 27.90
C ALA A 54 -25.40 8.56 27.31
N ALA A 55 -24.89 7.33 27.26
CA ALA A 55 -23.64 7.01 26.55
C ALA A 55 -23.75 7.25 25.03
N SER A 56 -24.97 7.13 24.47
CA SER A 56 -25.25 7.45 23.06
C SER A 56 -25.46 8.95 22.78
N ALA A 57 -25.81 9.75 23.80
CA ALA A 57 -26.09 11.18 23.66
C ALA A 57 -24.82 12.07 23.79
N SER A 58 -23.73 11.57 24.37
CA SER A 58 -22.42 12.21 24.30
C SER A 58 -21.62 11.68 23.10
N VAL A 59 -21.86 12.25 21.92
CA VAL A 59 -21.06 12.01 20.72
C VAL A 59 -19.65 12.61 20.92
N GLU A 60 -18.80 11.90 21.65
CA GLU A 60 -17.36 12.12 21.69
C GLU A 60 -16.63 10.83 22.11
N ALA A 61 -17.10 9.69 21.59
CA ALA A 61 -16.34 8.45 21.62
C ALA A 61 -15.16 8.58 20.65
N THR A 62 -13.97 8.89 21.16
CA THR A 62 -12.73 8.57 20.46
C THR A 62 -12.57 7.06 20.50
N PRO A 63 -12.68 6.32 19.38
CA PRO A 63 -12.46 4.88 19.40
C PRO A 63 -10.96 4.60 19.49
N LEU A 64 -10.64 3.49 20.16
CA LEU A 64 -9.30 3.08 20.60
C LEU A 64 -8.22 3.07 19.50
N LEU A 65 -7.05 3.56 19.90
CA LEU A 65 -5.72 3.30 19.33
C LEU A 65 -4.71 3.37 20.49
N GLY A 66 -4.35 2.22 21.03
CA GLY A 66 -3.05 1.97 21.63
C GLY A 66 -2.47 0.73 20.92
N PRO A 67 -1.15 0.64 20.65
CA PRO A 67 -0.51 -0.55 20.15
C PRO A 67 -1.01 -1.84 20.81
N ALA A 68 -1.44 -2.78 19.97
CA ALA A 68 -1.86 -4.11 20.39
C ALA A 68 -0.63 -4.90 20.91
N GLY A 69 -0.30 -4.71 22.19
CA GLY A 69 0.83 -5.40 22.82
C GLY A 69 0.87 -5.38 24.35
N SER A 70 0.05 -4.58 25.05
CA SER A 70 0.17 -4.38 26.50
C SER A 70 -1.16 -4.47 27.29
N SER A 71 -2.17 -5.16 26.77
CA SER A 71 -3.52 -5.14 27.36
C SER A 71 -4.10 -6.50 27.75
N SER A 72 -3.39 -7.26 28.58
CA SER A 72 -4.06 -8.09 29.61
C SER A 72 -4.24 -7.34 30.93
N ALA A 73 -3.46 -6.28 31.18
CA ALA A 73 -3.60 -5.42 32.35
C ALA A 73 -4.60 -4.26 32.12
N GLY A 74 -4.68 -3.72 30.89
CA GLY A 74 -5.56 -2.60 30.55
C GLY A 74 -7.03 -2.96 30.32
N LEU A 75 -7.35 -4.20 29.93
CA LEU A 75 -8.73 -4.62 29.67
C LEU A 75 -9.54 -4.84 30.96
N ALA A 76 -8.87 -5.10 32.09
CA ALA A 76 -9.49 -5.16 33.40
C ALA A 76 -10.05 -3.78 33.85
N ALA A 77 -9.60 -2.67 33.24
CA ALA A 77 -10.04 -1.34 33.61
C ALA A 77 -11.36 -0.90 32.94
N TYR A 78 -11.74 -1.48 31.79
CA TYR A 78 -12.93 -1.05 31.05
C TYR A 78 -14.25 -1.54 31.67
N GLY A 79 -14.21 -2.68 32.39
CA GLY A 79 -15.34 -3.21 33.16
C GLY A 79 -15.43 -2.68 34.60
N ALA A 80 -14.46 -1.87 35.06
CA ALA A 80 -14.28 -1.53 36.47
C ALA A 80 -14.56 -0.05 36.82
N ILE A 81 -15.17 0.74 35.92
CA ILE A 81 -15.63 2.11 36.24
C ILE A 81 -17.00 2.06 36.95
N GLY A 82 -17.56 0.87 37.15
CA GLY A 82 -18.95 0.64 37.56
C GLY A 82 -19.32 0.91 39.01
N GLU A 83 -18.40 0.95 39.99
CA GLU A 83 -18.86 1.02 41.41
C GLU A 83 -18.05 1.92 42.37
N ASN A 84 -16.93 2.53 41.96
CA ASN A 84 -16.13 3.38 42.87
C ASN A 84 -15.41 4.53 42.15
N VAL A 85 -16.17 5.51 41.66
CA VAL A 85 -15.62 6.73 41.05
C VAL A 85 -15.40 7.78 42.15
N THR A 86 -14.18 7.82 42.72
CA THR A 86 -13.81 8.78 43.79
C THR A 86 -12.67 9.69 43.36
N PRO A 87 -12.53 10.89 43.97
CA PRO A 87 -11.37 11.76 43.76
C PRO A 87 -10.03 11.04 43.97
N ASP A 88 -9.94 10.14 44.96
CA ASP A 88 -8.72 9.37 45.25
C ASP A 88 -8.37 8.37 44.14
N ALA A 89 -9.37 7.79 43.49
CA ALA A 89 -9.15 6.88 42.38
C ALA A 89 -8.67 7.63 41.11
N PHE A 90 -9.04 8.90 40.94
CA PHE A 90 -8.43 9.77 39.93
C PHE A 90 -6.94 10.04 40.22
N VAL A 91 -6.59 10.31 41.49
CA VAL A 91 -5.18 10.50 41.89
C VAL A 91 -4.36 9.23 41.66
N ARG A 92 -4.89 8.05 41.98
CA ARG A 92 -4.21 6.77 41.68
C ARG A 92 -4.00 6.55 40.18
N ALA A 93 -4.98 6.92 39.36
CA ALA A 93 -4.83 6.86 37.90
C ALA A 93 -3.78 7.86 37.39
N LEU A 94 -3.69 9.06 37.98
CA LEU A 94 -2.64 10.03 37.67
C LEU A 94 -1.25 9.53 38.08
N ASP A 95 -1.11 8.90 39.24
CA ASP A 95 0.15 8.34 39.72
C ASP A 95 0.62 7.21 38.79
N ALA A 96 -0.28 6.30 38.39
CA ALA A 96 0.05 5.24 37.43
C ALA A 96 0.50 5.79 36.07
N GLU A 97 -0.11 6.87 35.59
CA GLU A 97 0.30 7.54 34.36
C GLU A 97 1.66 8.25 34.50
N LEU A 98 1.94 8.85 35.66
CA LEU A 98 3.23 9.47 35.97
C LEU A 98 4.35 8.42 35.98
N ASP A 99 4.15 7.31 36.69
CA ASP A 99 5.12 6.22 36.78
C ASP A 99 5.42 5.61 35.40
N LYS A 100 4.38 5.41 34.58
CA LYS A 100 4.51 4.94 33.19
C LYS A 100 5.39 5.89 32.36
N ILE A 101 5.13 7.19 32.43
CA ILE A 101 5.86 8.21 31.67
C ILE A 101 7.33 8.26 32.10
N VAL A 102 7.59 8.24 33.41
CA VAL A 102 8.94 8.25 33.99
C VAL A 102 9.71 6.99 33.59
N ALA A 103 9.11 5.81 33.72
CA ALA A 103 9.75 4.55 33.37
C ALA A 103 10.14 4.48 31.89
N HIS A 104 9.26 4.97 31.00
CA HIS A 104 9.57 5.06 29.58
C HIS A 104 10.69 6.06 29.30
N TYR A 105 10.66 7.25 29.92
CA TYR A 105 11.68 8.27 29.73
C TYR A 105 13.08 7.77 30.11
N VAL A 106 13.23 7.14 31.29
CA VAL A 106 14.51 6.58 31.74
C VAL A 106 15.04 5.53 30.77
N LYS A 107 14.16 4.65 30.27
CA LYS A 107 14.54 3.62 29.28
C LYS A 107 14.98 4.25 27.96
N ALA A 108 14.23 5.23 27.45
CA ALA A 108 14.53 5.92 26.20
C ALA A 108 15.83 6.73 26.30
N GLU A 109 16.03 7.46 27.40
CA GLU A 109 17.23 8.24 27.65
C GLU A 109 18.49 7.36 27.69
N LYS A 110 18.41 6.19 28.34
CA LYS A 110 19.52 5.23 28.39
C LYS A 110 19.87 4.71 27.00
N ALA A 111 18.87 4.26 26.23
CA ALA A 111 19.09 3.78 24.87
C ALA A 111 19.68 4.85 23.95
N LEU A 112 19.23 6.10 24.10
CA LEU A 112 19.79 7.22 23.33
C LEU A 112 21.19 7.60 23.81
N ALA A 113 21.50 7.48 25.10
CA ALA A 113 22.87 7.65 25.61
C ALA A 113 23.85 6.69 24.93
N ASP A 114 23.46 5.41 24.88
CA ASP A 114 24.27 4.35 24.28
C ASP A 114 24.48 4.61 22.78
N ASN A 115 23.45 5.12 22.08
CA ASN A 115 23.54 5.49 20.67
C ASN A 115 24.48 6.68 20.41
N VAL A 116 24.46 7.69 21.28
CA VAL A 116 25.36 8.86 21.20
C VAL A 116 26.80 8.42 21.38
N GLU A 117 27.08 7.57 22.36
CA GLU A 117 28.44 7.07 22.61
C GLU A 117 28.91 6.11 21.52
N ALA A 118 28.02 5.25 21.00
CA ALA A 118 28.34 4.39 19.86
C ALA A 118 28.67 5.21 18.61
N LEU A 119 27.93 6.29 18.33
CA LEU A 119 28.24 7.18 17.21
C LEU A 119 29.60 7.85 17.39
N ARG A 120 29.91 8.33 18.60
CA ARG A 120 31.23 8.90 18.93
C ARG A 120 32.35 7.89 18.70
N SER A 121 32.19 6.67 19.19
CA SER A 121 33.16 5.58 19.00
C SER A 121 33.36 5.26 17.52
N ASP A 122 32.29 5.24 16.72
CA ASP A 122 32.38 4.92 15.29
C ASP A 122 33.10 6.02 14.49
N ILE A 123 32.88 7.28 14.86
CA ILE A 123 33.62 8.42 14.30
C ILE A 123 35.11 8.23 14.61
N GLN A 124 35.47 8.06 15.90
CA GLN A 124 36.87 7.87 16.31
C GLN A 124 37.53 6.65 15.66
N TYR A 125 36.79 5.55 15.52
CA TYR A 125 37.29 4.33 14.85
C TYR A 125 37.60 4.60 13.39
N ALA A 126 36.70 5.28 12.66
CA ALA A 126 36.91 5.63 11.26
C ALA A 126 38.18 6.48 11.06
N GLU A 127 38.42 7.43 11.96
CA GLU A 127 39.62 8.27 11.96
C GLU A 127 40.90 7.46 12.25
N THR A 128 40.83 6.60 13.27
CA THR A 128 41.97 5.77 13.69
C THR A 128 42.39 4.78 12.59
N VAL A 129 41.42 4.12 11.96
CA VAL A 129 41.67 3.20 10.83
C VAL A 129 42.29 3.95 9.67
N TYR A 130 41.79 5.14 9.36
CA TYR A 130 42.32 5.98 8.31
C TYR A 130 43.80 6.32 8.56
N TRP A 131 44.13 6.84 9.74
CA TRP A 131 45.51 7.21 10.10
C TRP A 131 46.45 6.00 10.16
N THR A 132 45.97 4.85 10.64
CA THR A 132 46.75 3.60 10.65
C THR A 132 47.07 3.13 9.23
N ARG A 133 46.11 3.25 8.30
CA ARG A 133 46.33 2.90 6.88
C ARG A 133 47.32 3.85 6.21
N VAL A 134 47.22 5.15 6.47
CA VAL A 134 48.19 6.15 5.99
C VAL A 134 49.60 5.86 6.54
N ALA A 135 49.72 5.57 7.83
CA ALA A 135 51.00 5.25 8.47
C ALA A 135 51.63 3.96 7.91
N SER A 136 50.83 2.91 7.69
CA SER A 136 51.31 1.66 7.08
C SER A 136 51.76 1.84 5.63
N THR A 137 51.06 2.66 4.85
CA THR A 137 51.41 2.99 3.45
C THR A 137 52.68 3.85 3.38
N ALA A 138 52.86 4.78 4.32
CA ALA A 138 54.08 5.55 4.45
C ALA A 138 55.28 4.67 4.87
N ALA A 139 55.06 3.69 5.75
CA ALA A 139 56.08 2.72 6.17
C ALA A 139 56.47 1.76 5.03
N SER A 140 55.52 1.29 4.22
CA SER A 140 55.82 0.46 3.04
C SER A 140 56.55 1.24 1.95
N SER A 141 56.21 2.52 1.76
CA SER A 141 56.92 3.42 0.84
C SER A 141 58.38 3.66 1.26
N ARG A 142 58.64 3.91 2.55
CA ARG A 142 60.01 4.02 3.10
C ARG A 142 60.81 2.71 2.99
N ARG A 143 60.14 1.55 3.06
CA ARG A 143 60.78 0.25 2.88
C ARG A 143 61.14 -0.02 1.42
N ALA A 144 60.30 0.39 0.47
CA ALA A 144 60.59 0.31 -0.96
C ALA A 144 61.73 1.26 -1.40
N SER A 145 61.84 2.46 -0.81
CA SER A 145 62.96 3.37 -1.09
C SER A 145 64.31 2.86 -0.55
N HIS A 146 64.31 2.10 0.54
CA HIS A 146 65.52 1.47 1.08
C HIS A 146 66.00 0.27 0.25
N VAL A 147 65.10 -0.47 -0.40
CA VAL A 147 65.46 -1.60 -1.27
C VAL A 147 66.03 -1.10 -2.61
N ASN A 148 65.53 0.01 -3.15
CA ASN A 148 66.04 0.60 -4.40
C ASN A 148 67.41 1.28 -4.28
N MET A 149 67.84 1.70 -3.07
CA MET A 149 69.20 2.23 -2.87
C MET A 149 70.27 1.14 -2.77
N ALA A 150 69.91 -0.10 -2.41
CA ALA A 150 70.87 -1.21 -2.34
C ALA A 150 71.19 -1.83 -3.71
N ALA A 151 70.33 -1.60 -4.71
CA ALA A 151 70.44 -2.23 -6.03
C ALA A 151 71.12 -1.35 -7.11
N SER A 152 71.45 -0.09 -6.83
CA SER A 152 72.04 0.84 -7.83
C SER A 152 73.58 0.97 -7.78
N ALA A 153 74.28 0.07 -7.09
CA ALA A 153 75.74 0.15 -6.89
C ALA A 153 76.57 -0.78 -7.79
N ALA A 154 76.01 -1.36 -8.85
CA ALA A 154 76.78 -2.20 -9.78
C ALA A 154 76.48 -1.89 -11.25
N SER A 155 77.46 -1.24 -11.88
CA SER A 155 77.87 -1.30 -13.30
C SER A 155 76.88 -0.97 -14.43
N SER A 156 77.19 0.12 -15.14
CA SER A 156 77.05 0.27 -16.60
C SER A 156 78.30 -0.33 -17.30
N PRO A 157 78.44 -0.43 -18.66
CA PRO A 157 77.58 0.08 -19.74
C PRO A 157 77.41 -0.80 -21.02
N LEU A 158 76.60 -0.27 -21.97
CA LEU A 158 76.68 -0.34 -23.45
C LEU A 158 75.96 -1.43 -24.29
N ALA A 159 75.34 -0.91 -25.36
CA ALA A 159 74.96 -1.48 -26.67
C ALA A 159 73.50 -1.98 -26.91
N SER A 160 72.83 -1.31 -27.85
CA SER A 160 71.69 -1.78 -28.68
C SER A 160 72.28 -2.27 -30.04
N PRO A 161 71.64 -3.13 -30.89
CA PRO A 161 70.28 -2.94 -31.41
C PRO A 161 69.45 -4.18 -31.88
N ALA A 162 68.18 -3.90 -32.22
CA ALA A 162 67.39 -4.43 -33.37
C ALA A 162 66.83 -5.89 -33.45
N VAL A 163 65.49 -5.96 -33.69
CA VAL A 163 64.77 -6.80 -34.72
C VAL A 163 64.61 -8.32 -34.36
N THR A 164 63.48 -9.06 -34.44
CA THR A 164 62.18 -9.00 -35.15
C THR A 164 61.16 -10.02 -34.59
N ASN A 165 59.87 -9.66 -34.70
CA ASN A 165 58.66 -10.42 -35.10
C ASN A 165 58.33 -11.85 -34.62
N GLY A 166 57.08 -12.00 -34.14
CA GLY A 166 56.30 -13.25 -34.18
C GLY A 166 54.99 -13.18 -33.38
N ALA A 167 53.87 -12.94 -34.07
CA ALA A 167 52.50 -12.75 -33.58
C ALA A 167 51.85 -14.02 -32.94
N ARG A 168 50.68 -14.07 -32.27
CA ARG A 168 49.51 -13.17 -32.17
C ARG A 168 48.51 -13.66 -31.07
N THR A 169 47.61 -12.73 -30.67
CA THR A 169 46.28 -12.85 -29.99
C THR A 169 46.29 -12.94 -28.46
N SER A 170 45.87 -11.92 -27.71
CA SER A 170 44.54 -11.31 -27.64
C SER A 170 44.64 -9.96 -26.90
N GLY A 171 44.00 -8.91 -27.45
CA GLY A 171 44.10 -7.53 -26.97
C GLY A 171 42.73 -6.95 -26.67
N GLN A 172 42.64 -6.29 -25.51
CA GLN A 172 41.61 -5.32 -25.15
C GLN A 172 42.28 -3.94 -25.29
N ALA A 173 41.70 -3.08 -26.12
CA ALA A 173 42.30 -1.81 -26.53
C ALA A 173 41.89 -0.63 -25.64
N VAL A 174 42.81 0.34 -25.63
CA VAL A 174 42.92 1.60 -24.90
C VAL A 174 42.52 2.78 -25.83
N PHE A 175 42.12 3.90 -25.22
CA PHE A 175 42.12 5.33 -25.63
C PHE A 175 42.31 5.72 -27.13
N ASP A 176 41.60 6.76 -27.60
CA ASP A 176 42.14 8.13 -27.56
C ASP A 176 41.14 9.26 -27.97
N VAL A 177 41.55 10.48 -27.62
CA VAL A 177 40.89 11.80 -27.75
C VAL A 177 41.31 12.53 -29.03
N HIS A 178 40.44 13.40 -29.58
CA HIS A 178 40.67 14.73 -30.24
C HIS A 178 39.42 15.09 -31.07
N GLY A 179 38.91 16.32 -31.21
CA GLY A 179 39.29 17.67 -30.81
C GLY A 179 38.59 18.65 -31.78
N HIS A 180 38.03 19.77 -31.30
CA HIS A 180 38.03 21.09 -31.96
C HIS A 180 37.26 22.09 -31.11
N GLY A 181 37.90 23.24 -30.86
CA GLY A 181 37.26 24.43 -30.32
C GLY A 181 36.71 25.30 -31.44
N ASP A 182 35.80 26.19 -31.07
CA ASP A 182 35.66 27.53 -31.60
C ASP A 182 35.11 28.40 -30.47
N ASP A 183 35.72 29.58 -30.32
CA ASP A 183 35.44 30.63 -29.36
C ASP A 183 34.09 31.32 -29.67
N GLU A 184 33.37 31.80 -28.64
CA GLU A 184 32.78 33.15 -28.64
C GLU A 184 32.30 33.55 -27.23
N ASP A 185 32.74 34.74 -26.80
CA ASP A 185 32.56 35.41 -25.51
C ASP A 185 31.10 35.79 -25.17
N TYR A 186 30.75 35.83 -23.87
CA TYR A 186 30.39 37.06 -23.12
C TYR A 186 29.85 36.75 -21.69
N ALA A 187 30.55 37.33 -20.71
CA ALA A 187 30.13 38.00 -19.46
C ALA A 187 29.20 37.33 -18.39
N ASP A 188 29.67 37.51 -17.15
CA ASP A 188 29.05 37.30 -15.83
C ASP A 188 27.73 38.09 -15.60
N ASP A 189 26.82 37.57 -14.76
CA ASP A 189 26.44 38.17 -13.45
C ASP A 189 25.22 37.49 -12.77
N GLU A 190 25.14 37.70 -11.46
CA GLU A 190 24.31 37.06 -10.43
C GLU A 190 22.78 37.40 -10.41
N LEU A 191 22.08 36.67 -9.52
CA LEU A 191 20.93 37.04 -8.64
C LEU A 191 19.47 36.59 -8.97
N GLU A 192 18.91 35.96 -7.93
CA GLU A 192 17.55 35.75 -7.40
C GLU A 192 16.24 36.17 -8.15
N ALA A 193 15.32 35.18 -8.18
CA ALA A 193 13.84 35.11 -8.02
C ALA A 193 12.92 36.35 -8.23
N PRO A 194 11.67 36.16 -8.72
CA PRO A 194 10.53 36.02 -7.79
C PRO A 194 9.26 35.24 -8.26
N LEU A 195 8.39 34.93 -7.29
CA LEU A 195 7.03 34.35 -7.37
C LEU A 195 6.02 35.19 -8.21
N PRO A 196 4.92 34.60 -8.75
CA PRO A 196 3.83 35.36 -9.37
C PRO A 196 2.70 35.76 -8.38
N PRO A 197 1.98 36.87 -8.64
CA PRO A 197 1.10 37.58 -7.69
C PRO A 197 -0.40 37.17 -7.72
N PRO A 198 -1.22 37.61 -6.75
CA PRO A 198 -2.68 37.55 -6.80
C PRO A 198 -3.30 38.74 -7.58
N ASN A 199 -4.44 38.51 -8.24
CA ASN A 199 -5.13 39.45 -9.14
C ASN A 199 -5.91 40.57 -8.38
N PRO A 200 -6.12 41.76 -8.98
CA PRO A 200 -6.44 43.00 -8.27
C PRO A 200 -7.93 43.30 -8.10
N GLN A 201 -8.28 43.98 -7.00
CA GLN A 201 -9.49 44.78 -6.86
C GLN A 201 -9.12 46.28 -6.77
N VAL A 202 -9.93 47.09 -7.45
CA VAL A 202 -9.76 48.53 -7.74
C VAL A 202 -9.81 49.42 -6.47
N PRO A 203 -8.96 50.46 -6.33
CA PRO A 203 -9.07 51.47 -5.28
C PRO A 203 -9.57 52.84 -5.81
N PRO A 204 -10.12 53.72 -4.95
CA PRO A 204 -10.15 55.17 -5.18
C PRO A 204 -9.12 55.93 -4.31
N PRO A 205 -8.75 57.18 -4.67
CA PRO A 205 -7.48 57.81 -4.26
C PRO A 205 -7.62 58.89 -3.17
N GLY A 206 -6.52 59.18 -2.45
CA GLY A 206 -6.35 60.45 -1.73
C GLY A 206 -5.23 60.52 -0.67
N VAL A 207 -4.28 61.44 -0.91
CA VAL A 207 -3.40 62.20 0.03
C VAL A 207 -1.95 61.66 0.28
N PRO A 208 -0.89 62.52 0.15
CA PRO A 208 0.52 62.10 0.10
C PRO A 208 1.39 62.39 1.35
N LEU A 209 2.53 61.67 1.39
CA LEU A 209 3.88 61.92 1.96
C LEU A 209 4.09 62.76 3.24
N VAL A 210 4.87 62.21 4.18
CA VAL A 210 5.85 62.96 5.02
C VAL A 210 7.15 62.14 5.21
N THR A 211 8.25 62.89 5.31
CA THR A 211 9.69 62.67 5.13
C THR A 211 10.51 62.30 6.41
N THR A 212 11.54 61.43 6.25
CA THR A 212 12.97 61.44 6.72
C THR A 212 13.42 62.07 8.09
N PRO A 213 14.71 62.08 8.56
CA PRO A 213 15.93 61.23 8.35
C PRO A 213 16.82 60.96 9.63
N THR A 214 17.95 60.23 9.42
CA THR A 214 19.37 60.42 9.89
C THR A 214 19.96 59.95 11.25
N SER A 215 21.13 59.26 11.08
CA SER A 215 22.34 58.85 11.87
C SER A 215 22.96 59.90 12.87
N PRO A 216 24.13 59.75 13.60
CA PRO A 216 25.29 58.83 13.48
C PRO A 216 26.13 58.43 14.77
N LEU A 217 27.28 57.79 14.52
CA LEU A 217 28.38 57.16 15.32
C LEU A 217 29.32 58.07 16.18
N ARG A 218 30.06 57.48 17.17
CA ARG A 218 31.56 57.60 17.42
C ARG A 218 32.10 56.80 18.67
N PRO A 219 33.46 56.62 18.86
CA PRO A 219 34.17 55.46 19.50
C PRO A 219 35.16 55.81 20.69
N VAL A 220 36.10 54.89 21.07
CA VAL A 220 37.59 55.09 21.33
C VAL A 220 38.27 54.33 22.54
N THR A 221 39.47 53.71 22.28
CA THR A 221 40.74 53.46 23.05
C THR A 221 41.08 52.32 24.06
N GLU A 222 42.37 51.91 23.95
CA GLU A 222 43.31 50.97 24.65
C GLU A 222 44.06 51.61 25.89
N PRO A 223 44.96 50.97 26.72
CA PRO A 223 46.33 50.49 26.37
C PRO A 223 47.07 49.39 27.25
N LEU A 224 48.37 49.13 26.97
CA LEU A 224 49.37 48.11 27.48
C LEU A 224 50.17 48.40 28.78
N ALA A 225 50.77 47.36 29.46
CA ALA A 225 52.21 47.28 29.92
C ALA A 225 52.67 46.03 30.80
N LEU A 226 53.82 45.43 30.41
CA LEU A 226 55.05 44.91 31.13
C LEU A 226 55.15 43.72 32.16
N ARG A 227 56.32 43.04 32.05
CA ARG A 227 56.91 41.77 32.61
C ARG A 227 57.16 41.66 34.14
N THR A 228 57.19 40.42 34.68
CA THR A 228 58.32 39.75 35.43
C THR A 228 57.93 38.35 35.99
N THR A 229 58.91 37.44 36.18
CA THR A 229 58.87 36.09 36.84
C THR A 229 59.87 36.11 38.03
N PRO A 230 59.88 35.22 39.08
CA PRO A 230 59.71 33.75 39.00
C PRO A 230 59.24 32.94 40.27
N MET A 231 59.22 31.60 40.13
CA MET A 231 59.36 30.47 41.11
C MET A 231 58.20 29.97 42.03
N SER A 232 57.80 28.72 41.73
CA SER A 232 57.66 27.51 42.58
C SER A 232 56.46 27.23 43.53
N SER A 233 55.85 26.06 43.24
CA SER A 233 55.20 25.02 44.07
C SER A 233 53.80 25.21 44.67
N ALA A 234 52.87 24.42 44.13
CA ALA A 234 51.61 23.95 44.74
C ALA A 234 51.49 22.42 44.55
N PRO A 235 50.74 21.69 45.40
CA PRO A 235 50.28 20.34 45.07
C PRO A 235 48.76 20.25 44.77
N ALA A 236 48.48 19.40 43.77
CA ALA A 236 47.34 18.51 43.52
C ALA A 236 45.88 19.02 43.39
N SER A 237 45.29 18.75 42.21
CA SER A 237 43.85 18.73 41.89
C SER A 237 43.60 17.75 40.71
N PRO A 238 42.36 17.22 40.53
CA PRO A 238 42.08 16.00 39.75
C PRO A 238 42.03 16.19 38.22
N LEU A 239 42.11 15.04 37.55
CA LEU A 239 42.49 14.77 36.15
C LEU A 239 41.73 15.56 35.06
N ARG A 240 42.51 16.30 34.24
CA ARG A 240 42.12 16.92 32.95
C ARG A 240 42.44 15.97 31.78
N LEU A 241 41.60 16.03 30.74
CA LEU A 241 41.86 15.45 29.41
C LEU A 241 43.22 15.91 28.84
N PRO A 242 43.98 15.05 28.13
CA PRO A 242 45.25 15.43 27.54
C PRO A 242 45.02 16.23 26.25
N SER A 243 45.46 17.48 26.24
CA SER A 243 45.61 18.32 25.05
C SER A 243 47.09 18.39 24.66
N ARG A 244 47.45 17.75 23.54
CA ARG A 244 48.50 18.16 22.56
C ARG A 244 48.80 17.01 21.58
N LEU A 245 48.40 17.19 20.32
CA LEU A 245 49.03 16.57 19.16
C LEU A 245 50.14 17.51 18.66
N PRO A 246 51.24 17.00 18.06
CA PRO A 246 52.42 17.79 17.74
C PRO A 246 52.19 18.73 16.54
N HIS A 247 52.54 20.00 16.71
CA HIS A 247 52.65 20.97 15.62
C HIS A 247 53.93 20.71 14.80
N SER A 248 53.77 20.49 13.50
CA SER A 248 54.81 20.77 12.50
C SER A 248 54.32 21.89 11.59
N ASN A 249 55.04 23.02 11.60
CA ASN A 249 54.82 24.17 10.72
C ASN A 249 55.21 23.82 9.28
N SER A 250 54.23 23.77 8.37
CA SER A 250 54.40 24.10 6.96
C SER A 250 53.04 24.54 6.40
N ALA A 251 52.97 25.76 5.92
CA ALA A 251 51.78 26.35 5.31
C ALA A 251 51.44 25.65 3.98
N SER A 252 50.41 24.80 4.01
CA SER A 252 49.60 24.38 2.85
C SER A 252 48.25 23.90 3.40
N ALA A 253 47.14 24.37 2.83
CA ALA A 253 45.76 24.13 3.26
C ALA A 253 45.52 22.73 3.86
N THR A 254 45.16 22.69 5.15
CA THR A 254 44.83 21.46 5.88
C THR A 254 43.50 20.89 5.38
N HIS A 255 43.55 20.00 4.38
CA HIS A 255 42.38 19.22 3.97
C HIS A 255 41.95 18.29 5.12
N SER A 256 40.80 18.57 5.74
CA SER A 256 40.14 17.68 6.70
C SER A 256 39.98 16.27 6.10
N ILE A 257 40.23 15.23 6.90
CA ILE A 257 40.14 13.82 6.49
C ILE A 257 38.81 13.48 5.83
N TRP A 258 37.74 14.16 6.24
CA TRP A 258 36.36 13.98 5.78
C TRP A 258 36.12 14.51 4.35
N THR A 259 37.03 15.33 3.80
CA THR A 259 36.95 15.84 2.41
C THR A 259 37.46 14.85 1.35
N ARG A 260 38.08 13.74 1.76
CA ARG A 260 38.72 12.79 0.83
C ARG A 260 37.70 11.81 0.26
N ARG A 261 37.85 11.47 -1.04
CA ARG A 261 36.99 10.49 -1.73
C ARG A 261 36.88 9.13 -1.02
N SER A 262 37.94 8.66 -0.36
CA SER A 262 37.93 7.39 0.39
C SER A 262 37.04 7.41 1.63
N MET A 263 36.73 8.58 2.17
CA MET A 263 35.89 8.76 3.36
C MET A 263 34.43 9.11 3.03
N GLN A 264 34.10 9.27 1.74
CA GLN A 264 32.76 9.71 1.30
C GLN A 264 31.65 8.76 1.79
N ASP A 265 31.85 7.45 1.67
CA ASP A 265 30.86 6.45 2.12
C ASP A 265 30.68 6.45 3.64
N HIS A 266 31.77 6.66 4.40
CA HIS A 266 31.73 6.77 5.85
C HIS A 266 31.03 8.06 6.28
N ARG A 267 31.33 9.18 5.61
CA ARG A 267 30.73 10.48 5.83
C ARG A 267 29.21 10.46 5.62
N VAL A 268 28.72 9.89 4.52
CA VAL A 268 27.28 9.76 4.26
C VAL A 268 26.59 8.89 5.32
N ARG A 269 27.20 7.75 5.69
CA ARG A 269 26.64 6.83 6.68
C ARG A 269 26.58 7.43 8.08
N LEU A 270 27.67 8.04 8.54
CA LEU A 270 27.76 8.67 9.86
C LEU A 270 26.89 9.93 9.94
N GLY A 271 26.83 10.73 8.87
CA GLY A 271 25.94 11.89 8.78
C GLY A 271 24.46 11.50 8.91
N ARG A 272 24.01 10.46 8.19
CA ARG A 272 22.64 9.95 8.34
C ARG A 272 22.35 9.48 9.76
N ARG A 273 23.28 8.76 10.38
CA ARG A 273 23.10 8.23 11.75
C ARG A 273 23.09 9.35 12.79
N ALA A 274 23.89 10.41 12.59
CA ALA A 274 23.84 11.61 13.42
C ALA A 274 22.49 12.33 13.33
N ILE A 275 21.90 12.44 12.13
CA ILE A 275 20.54 12.99 11.95
C ILE A 275 19.51 12.14 12.70
N GLU A 276 19.56 10.80 12.59
CA GLU A 276 18.63 9.89 13.28
C GLU A 276 18.69 10.06 14.81
N VAL A 277 19.89 10.10 15.38
CA VAL A 277 20.08 10.30 16.83
C VAL A 277 19.65 11.70 17.27
N TYR A 278 19.92 12.73 16.47
CA TYR A 278 19.49 14.11 16.74
C TYR A 278 17.98 14.23 16.83
N VAL A 279 17.26 13.65 15.84
CA VAL A 279 15.80 13.65 15.81
C VAL A 279 15.25 12.94 17.05
N ALA A 280 15.76 11.75 17.39
CA ALA A 280 15.29 11.00 18.54
C ALA A 280 15.54 11.70 19.90
N LEU A 281 16.64 12.45 20.04
CA LEU A 281 16.89 13.28 21.23
C LEU A 281 15.92 14.47 21.31
N CYS A 282 15.62 15.11 20.17
CA CYS A 282 14.61 16.18 20.11
C CYS A 282 13.21 15.66 20.44
N ASP A 283 12.87 14.46 19.95
CA ASP A 283 11.61 13.80 20.27
C ASP A 283 11.50 13.49 21.77
N LEU A 284 12.59 13.05 22.42
CA LEU A 284 12.59 12.80 23.87
C LEU A 284 12.38 14.10 24.68
N ARG A 285 12.97 15.21 24.24
CA ARG A 285 12.73 16.54 24.82
C ARG A 285 11.26 16.94 24.66
N ASP A 286 10.74 16.80 23.44
CA ASP A 286 9.38 17.17 23.12
C ASP A 286 8.37 16.27 23.88
N TYR A 287 8.66 14.98 24.05
CA TYR A 287 7.92 14.03 24.88
C TYR A 287 7.76 14.52 26.33
N ALA A 288 8.84 14.97 26.98
CA ALA A 288 8.76 15.52 28.34
C ALA A 288 7.88 16.78 28.38
N SER A 289 8.05 17.71 27.43
CA SER A 289 7.28 18.96 27.38
C SER A 289 5.78 18.74 27.14
N LEU A 290 5.43 17.79 26.27
CA LEU A 290 4.06 17.48 25.87
C LEU A 290 3.29 16.84 27.03
N ASN A 291 3.94 15.90 27.74
CA ASN A 291 3.37 15.25 28.91
C ASN A 291 3.20 16.22 30.09
N GLN A 292 4.16 17.13 30.32
CA GLN A 292 4.02 18.20 31.33
C GLN A 292 2.78 19.06 31.06
N THR A 293 2.60 19.46 29.79
CA THR A 293 1.43 20.22 29.34
C THR A 293 0.15 19.42 29.54
N GLY A 294 0.19 18.10 29.31
CA GLY A 294 -0.92 17.18 29.54
C GLY A 294 -1.35 17.12 31.00
N PHE A 295 -0.41 16.94 31.94
CA PHE A 295 -0.68 16.99 33.37
C PHE A 295 -1.26 18.34 33.80
N SER A 296 -0.68 19.45 33.35
CA SER A 296 -1.19 20.80 33.67
C SER A 296 -2.62 21.01 33.18
N LYS A 297 -2.96 20.54 31.96
CA LYS A 297 -4.30 20.68 31.39
C LYS A 297 -5.33 19.77 32.06
N ILE A 298 -4.98 18.52 32.37
CA ILE A 298 -5.93 17.59 32.99
C ILE A 298 -6.21 17.97 34.44
N LEU A 299 -5.19 18.38 35.20
CA LEU A 299 -5.34 18.88 36.57
C LEU A 299 -6.16 20.17 36.61
N LYS A 300 -5.94 21.10 35.66
CA LYS A 300 -6.78 22.30 35.52
C LYS A 300 -8.24 21.96 35.26
N LYS A 301 -8.51 20.89 34.49
CA LYS A 301 -9.87 20.44 34.21
C LYS A 301 -10.51 19.77 35.42
N PHE A 302 -9.75 18.98 36.17
CA PHE A 302 -10.19 18.37 37.43
C PHE A 302 -10.57 19.44 38.44
N ASP A 303 -9.66 20.37 38.78
CA ASP A 303 -9.92 21.45 39.74
C ASP A 303 -11.11 22.33 39.35
N LYS A 304 -11.35 22.52 38.05
CA LYS A 304 -12.52 23.27 37.57
C LYS A 304 -13.84 22.54 37.83
N VAL A 305 -13.85 21.21 37.76
CA VAL A 305 -15.05 20.37 37.91
C VAL A 305 -15.33 20.11 39.40
N THR A 306 -14.32 19.74 40.17
CA THR A 306 -14.46 19.33 41.58
C THR A 306 -14.25 20.48 42.59
N GLN A 307 -14.00 21.70 42.12
CA GLN A 307 -13.59 22.87 42.92
C GLN A 307 -12.42 22.61 43.89
N SER A 308 -11.54 21.66 43.57
CA SER A 308 -10.34 21.35 44.35
C SER A 308 -9.16 22.25 44.00
N ASN A 309 -8.08 22.17 44.78
CA ASN A 309 -6.80 22.86 44.51
C ASN A 309 -5.65 21.85 44.32
N LEU A 310 -5.94 20.72 43.67
CA LEU A 310 -5.01 19.60 43.52
C LEU A 310 -3.86 19.94 42.56
N ARG A 311 -4.12 20.81 41.57
CA ARG A 311 -3.13 21.19 40.57
C ARG A 311 -1.85 21.75 41.18
N LYS A 312 -1.95 22.59 42.22
CA LYS A 312 -0.78 23.25 42.80
C LYS A 312 0.17 22.22 43.44
N THR A 313 -0.38 21.31 44.24
CA THR A 313 0.38 20.27 44.96
C THR A 313 0.89 19.18 44.01
N TYR A 314 0.06 18.70 43.08
CA TYR A 314 0.44 17.59 42.21
C TYR A 314 1.42 18.03 41.10
N LEU A 315 1.30 19.25 40.57
CA LEU A 315 2.24 19.74 39.57
C LEU A 315 3.67 19.90 40.15
N GLN A 316 3.79 20.22 41.43
CA GLN A 316 5.07 20.22 42.12
C GLN A 316 5.70 18.82 42.12
N ARG A 317 4.92 17.77 42.45
CA ARG A 317 5.37 16.37 42.37
C ARG A 317 5.80 15.97 40.95
N VAL A 318 5.07 16.43 39.92
CA VAL A 318 5.47 16.20 38.51
C VAL A 318 6.80 16.88 38.20
N GLN A 319 7.02 18.12 38.66
CA GLN A 319 8.30 18.83 38.44
C GLN A 319 9.48 18.20 39.20
N GLU A 320 9.24 17.62 40.36
CA GLU A 320 10.26 16.92 41.15
C GLU A 320 10.65 15.55 40.56
N SER A 321 9.83 15.00 39.66
CA SER A 321 10.11 13.71 39.03
C SER A 321 11.16 13.79 37.92
N TYR A 322 11.89 12.70 37.73
CA TYR A 322 13.14 12.64 36.96
C TYR A 322 13.14 13.34 35.58
N PRO A 323 12.12 13.19 34.70
CA PRO A 323 12.13 13.81 33.36
C PRO A 323 12.10 15.35 33.35
N TRP A 324 11.68 15.98 34.44
CA TRP A 324 11.50 17.44 34.54
C TRP A 324 12.48 18.10 35.51
N GLN A 325 13.39 17.33 36.11
CA GLN A 325 14.46 17.88 36.94
C GLN A 325 15.43 18.73 36.08
N PRO A 326 15.93 19.85 36.61
CA PRO A 326 16.81 20.75 35.86
C PRO A 326 18.11 20.07 35.43
N ASP A 327 18.67 19.19 36.26
CA ASP A 327 19.89 18.44 35.95
C ASP A 327 19.69 17.48 34.75
N THR A 328 18.57 16.77 34.71
CA THR A 328 18.22 15.86 33.62
C THR A 328 18.03 16.61 32.30
N GLN A 329 17.35 17.76 32.33
CA GLN A 329 17.16 18.59 31.14
C GLN A 329 18.47 19.15 30.61
N LEU A 330 19.39 19.51 31.51
CA LEU A 330 20.72 19.98 31.16
C LEU A 330 21.57 18.85 30.52
N HIS A 331 21.53 17.63 31.06
CA HIS A 331 22.19 16.48 30.43
C HIS A 331 21.65 16.16 29.04
N LEU A 332 20.32 16.23 28.85
CA LEU A 332 19.72 16.02 27.52
C LEU A 332 20.19 17.09 26.53
N GLN A 333 20.22 18.35 26.95
CA GLN A 333 20.68 19.48 26.14
C GLN A 333 22.17 19.31 25.73
N GLN A 334 23.03 18.93 26.67
CA GLN A 334 24.45 18.65 26.39
C GLN A 334 24.65 17.51 25.37
N ARG A 335 23.78 16.49 25.37
CA ARG A 335 23.84 15.39 24.39
C ARG A 335 23.41 15.85 23.00
N ILE A 336 22.40 16.72 22.91
CA ILE A 336 21.99 17.33 21.64
C ILE A 336 23.15 18.14 21.06
N GLU A 337 23.77 18.99 21.88
CA GLU A 337 24.94 19.79 21.48
C GLU A 337 26.13 18.91 21.07
N ALA A 338 26.37 17.79 21.75
CA ALA A 338 27.41 16.84 21.36
C ALA A 338 27.18 16.25 19.96
N ILE A 339 25.92 15.99 19.58
CA ILE A 339 25.56 15.51 18.23
C ILE A 339 25.74 16.61 17.19
N GLU A 340 25.38 17.87 17.50
CA GLU A 340 25.60 19.01 16.62
C GLU A 340 27.10 19.19 16.32
N LEU A 341 27.96 19.06 17.34
CA LEU A 341 29.42 19.11 17.17
C LEU A 341 29.97 17.93 16.36
N MET A 342 29.48 16.70 16.61
CA MET A 342 29.90 15.53 15.83
C MET A 342 29.46 15.62 14.37
N TYR A 343 28.25 16.12 14.11
CA TYR A 343 27.77 16.36 12.75
C TYR A 343 28.58 17.45 12.06
N ALA A 344 28.89 18.54 12.77
CA ALA A 344 29.71 19.62 12.23
C ALA A 344 31.10 19.11 11.82
N HIS A 345 31.71 18.28 12.66
CA HIS A 345 33.02 17.71 12.40
C HIS A 345 33.06 16.82 11.14
N VAL A 346 32.03 15.97 10.96
CA VAL A 346 31.98 14.98 9.86
C VAL A 346 31.47 15.57 8.55
N ILE A 347 30.48 16.47 8.61
CA ILE A 347 29.74 16.94 7.42
C ILE A 347 30.14 18.36 7.02
N THR A 348 30.14 19.32 7.93
CA THR A 348 30.30 20.75 7.59
C THR A 348 31.70 21.30 7.86
N LEU A 349 32.67 20.42 8.12
CA LEU A 349 34.08 20.79 8.32
C LEU A 349 34.28 21.78 9.48
N ASP A 350 33.66 21.44 10.62
CA ASP A 350 33.66 22.21 11.87
C ASP A 350 32.86 23.54 11.83
N ASP A 351 32.04 23.76 10.78
CA ASP A 351 31.05 24.83 10.77
C ASP A 351 29.77 24.42 11.52
N VAL A 352 29.66 24.86 12.76
CA VAL A 352 28.54 24.53 13.66
C VAL A 352 27.23 25.21 13.24
N GLU A 353 27.28 26.41 12.65
CA GLU A 353 26.06 27.15 12.29
C GLU A 353 25.33 26.47 11.13
N THR A 354 26.07 26.07 10.09
CA THR A 354 25.52 25.33 8.96
C THR A 354 25.03 23.94 9.38
N ALA A 355 25.76 23.25 10.27
CA ALA A 355 25.35 21.96 10.83
C ALA A 355 24.00 22.05 11.56
N GLN A 356 23.83 23.06 12.41
CA GLN A 356 22.57 23.28 13.11
C GLN A 356 21.42 23.61 12.15
N ALA A 357 21.67 24.40 11.11
CA ALA A 357 20.66 24.74 10.11
C ALA A 357 20.17 23.51 9.32
N GLU A 358 21.09 22.63 8.91
CA GLU A 358 20.76 21.36 8.23
C GLU A 358 20.01 20.41 9.16
N LEU A 359 20.48 20.20 10.39
CA LEU A 359 19.83 19.32 11.37
C LEU A 359 18.41 19.79 11.70
N LYS A 360 18.21 21.09 11.91
CA LYS A 360 16.87 21.68 12.12
C LYS A 360 15.97 21.55 10.90
N THR A 361 16.52 21.61 9.70
CA THR A 361 15.75 21.45 8.46
C THR A 361 15.30 20.00 8.27
N ASN A 362 16.19 19.03 8.51
CA ASN A 362 15.87 17.60 8.52
C ASN A 362 14.82 17.27 9.60
N LEU A 363 14.94 17.83 10.80
CA LEU A 363 13.94 17.68 11.87
C LEU A 363 12.57 18.23 11.43
N ARG A 364 12.52 19.41 10.81
CA ARG A 364 11.26 19.98 10.29
C ARG A 364 10.61 19.09 9.24
N GLN A 365 11.39 18.51 8.33
CA GLN A 365 10.91 17.58 7.31
C GLN A 365 10.38 16.29 7.94
N HIS A 366 11.10 15.74 8.92
CA HIS A 366 10.68 14.56 9.68
C HIS A 366 9.34 14.78 10.38
N VAL A 367 9.23 15.86 11.15
CA VAL A 367 8.00 16.22 11.87
C VAL A 367 6.84 16.47 10.90
N ALA A 368 7.09 17.10 9.74
CA ALA A 368 6.07 17.29 8.72
C ALA A 368 5.59 15.96 8.11
N TYR A 369 6.51 15.03 7.83
CA TYR A 369 6.20 13.70 7.32
C TYR A 369 5.38 12.88 8.33
N GLU A 370 5.80 12.82 9.59
CA GLU A 370 5.08 12.12 10.65
C GLU A 370 3.69 12.72 10.90
N ARG A 371 3.57 14.05 10.94
CA ARG A 371 2.26 14.71 11.07
C ARG A 371 1.34 14.38 9.91
N ASN A 372 1.85 14.37 8.67
CA ASN A 372 1.06 14.06 7.48
C ASN A 372 0.62 12.59 7.45
N THR A 373 1.47 11.67 7.89
CA THR A 373 1.15 10.23 7.95
C THR A 373 0.16 9.92 9.07
N VAL A 374 0.38 10.44 10.28
CA VAL A 374 -0.53 10.29 11.44
C VAL A 374 -1.88 10.97 11.17
N TRP A 375 -1.90 12.16 10.57
CA TRP A 375 -3.14 12.84 10.22
C TRP A 375 -3.92 12.07 9.15
N ARG A 376 -3.23 11.52 8.12
CA ARG A 376 -3.86 10.66 7.12
C ARG A 376 -4.46 9.40 7.74
N ASP A 377 -3.71 8.71 8.60
CA ASP A 377 -4.18 7.49 9.27
C ASP A 377 -5.37 7.77 10.20
N MET A 378 -5.32 8.87 10.95
CA MET A 378 -6.42 9.30 11.81
C MET A 378 -7.67 9.68 11.01
N MET A 379 -7.53 10.46 9.93
CA MET A 379 -8.65 10.81 9.04
C MET A 379 -9.24 9.58 8.35
N SER A 380 -8.42 8.60 7.99
CA SER A 380 -8.85 7.32 7.40
C SER A 380 -9.76 6.55 8.35
N ARG A 381 -9.39 6.53 9.63
CA ARG A 381 -10.06 5.77 10.68
C ARG A 381 -11.32 6.47 11.17
N GLU A 382 -11.29 7.80 11.29
CA GLU A 382 -12.49 8.61 11.55
C GLU A 382 -13.53 8.44 10.44
N ARG A 383 -13.11 8.41 9.16
CA ARG A 383 -14.02 8.16 8.03
C ARG A 383 -14.61 6.75 8.04
N ARG A 384 -13.82 5.70 8.34
CA ARG A 384 -14.34 4.34 8.46
C ARG A 384 -15.38 4.19 9.57
N VAL A 385 -15.21 4.91 10.68
CA VAL A 385 -16.17 4.92 11.80
C VAL A 385 -17.41 5.77 11.48
N HIS A 386 -17.25 6.90 10.79
CA HIS A 386 -18.37 7.71 10.30
C HIS A 386 -19.12 7.09 9.10
N ALA A 387 -18.48 6.23 8.31
CA ALA A 387 -19.15 5.48 7.25
C ALA A 387 -20.14 4.44 7.82
N VAL A 388 -19.89 3.93 9.04
CA VAL A 388 -20.82 3.05 9.77
C VAL A 388 -21.89 3.86 10.50
N GLY A 389 -21.59 5.11 10.87
CA GLY A 389 -22.51 6.02 11.56
C GLY A 389 -22.75 7.29 10.76
N VAL A 390 -23.80 7.26 9.93
CA VAL A 390 -24.35 8.42 9.19
C VAL A 390 -23.48 8.84 8.01
N ALA A 391 -23.79 8.29 6.83
CA ALA A 391 -23.65 9.07 5.61
C ALA A 391 -24.33 10.40 5.88
N LYS A 392 -23.56 11.50 5.90
CA LYS A 392 -24.14 12.85 5.92
C LYS A 392 -25.12 12.88 4.76
N ASP A 393 -26.41 12.88 5.08
CA ASP A 393 -27.44 13.37 4.18
C ASP A 393 -27.01 14.80 3.83
N GLU A 394 -26.28 14.95 2.72
CA GLU A 394 -26.44 16.15 1.95
C GLU A 394 -27.90 16.17 1.56
N THR A 395 -28.65 16.96 2.32
CA THR A 395 -30.03 17.37 2.05
C THR A 395 -30.09 18.11 0.71
N SER A 396 -29.87 17.38 -0.38
CA SER A 396 -30.27 17.74 -1.72
C SER A 396 -31.78 17.51 -1.73
N LYS A 397 -32.55 18.55 -1.38
CA LYS A 397 -34.00 18.56 -1.60
C LYS A 397 -34.24 18.13 -3.06
N PRO A 398 -35.01 17.07 -3.35
CA PRO A 398 -35.22 16.63 -4.72
C PRO A 398 -35.82 17.79 -5.52
N LYS A 399 -35.13 18.24 -6.57
CA LYS A 399 -35.65 19.26 -7.49
C LYS A 399 -36.76 18.60 -8.32
N TRP A 400 -38.00 19.11 -8.23
CA TRP A 400 -39.15 18.59 -8.96
C TRP A 400 -39.32 19.36 -10.28
N TYR A 401 -39.52 18.66 -11.39
CA TYR A 401 -39.94 19.26 -12.67
C TYR A 401 -41.45 19.08 -12.84
N ARG A 402 -42.14 20.13 -13.31
CA ARG A 402 -43.55 20.04 -13.69
C ARG A 402 -43.63 19.66 -15.16
N VAL A 403 -44.05 18.44 -15.46
CA VAL A 403 -44.27 17.99 -16.84
C VAL A 403 -45.76 18.16 -17.15
N PRO A 404 -46.14 18.89 -18.22
CA PRO A 404 -47.53 18.98 -18.64
C PRO A 404 -47.92 17.65 -19.30
N VAL A 405 -48.89 16.96 -18.70
CA VAL A 405 -49.60 15.84 -19.32
C VAL A 405 -50.93 16.44 -19.78
N GLY A 406 -51.34 16.24 -21.03
CA GLY A 406 -52.50 16.95 -21.64
C GLY A 406 -53.77 17.00 -20.76
N PHE A 407 -54.69 17.93 -21.08
CA PHE A 407 -55.82 18.39 -20.23
C PHE A 407 -55.43 19.29 -19.04
N GLY A 408 -54.35 20.06 -19.16
CA GLY A 408 -53.99 21.07 -18.15
C GLY A 408 -53.49 20.50 -16.82
N LEU A 409 -53.23 19.19 -16.74
CA LEU A 409 -52.66 18.55 -15.56
C LEU A 409 -51.13 18.66 -15.60
N THR A 410 -50.53 19.26 -14.56
CA THR A 410 -49.07 19.23 -14.38
C THR A 410 -48.72 18.23 -13.29
N VAL A 411 -48.00 17.16 -13.67
CA VAL A 411 -47.54 16.15 -12.70
C VAL A 411 -46.14 16.53 -12.24
N PRO A 412 -45.88 16.64 -10.92
CA PRO A 412 -44.54 16.85 -10.41
C PRO A 412 -43.75 15.53 -10.53
N VAL A 413 -42.75 15.50 -11.39
CA VAL A 413 -41.83 14.36 -11.53
C VAL A 413 -40.52 14.71 -10.83
N PRO A 414 -40.02 13.87 -9.91
CA PRO A 414 -38.74 14.12 -9.26
C PRO A 414 -37.62 14.09 -10.30
N ARG A 415 -36.59 14.94 -10.18
CA ARG A 415 -35.40 14.87 -11.03
C ARG A 415 -34.77 13.49 -10.84
N VAL A 416 -34.96 12.63 -11.83
CA VAL A 416 -34.37 11.30 -11.89
C VAL A 416 -32.86 11.48 -11.88
N GLY A 417 -32.19 11.08 -10.80
CA GLY A 417 -30.74 11.05 -10.74
C GLY A 417 -30.19 10.15 -11.85
N PRO A 418 -28.96 10.37 -12.34
CA PRO A 418 -28.38 9.55 -13.41
C PRO A 418 -28.38 8.04 -13.09
N GLN A 419 -28.22 7.68 -11.81
CA GLN A 419 -28.33 6.30 -11.33
C GLN A 419 -29.75 5.73 -11.47
N LEU A 420 -30.78 6.49 -11.05
CA LEU A 420 -32.18 6.07 -11.19
C LEU A 420 -32.58 5.97 -12.67
N ALA A 421 -32.10 6.87 -13.52
CA ALA A 421 -32.35 6.81 -14.96
C ALA A 421 -31.72 5.56 -15.57
N SER A 422 -30.47 5.27 -15.19
CA SER A 422 -29.79 4.05 -15.63
C SER A 422 -30.46 2.78 -15.12
N PHE A 423 -30.96 2.78 -13.88
CA PHE A 423 -31.75 1.69 -13.32
C PHE A 423 -33.04 1.46 -14.12
N LEU A 424 -33.78 2.52 -14.43
CA LEU A 424 -34.99 2.44 -15.24
C LEU A 424 -34.71 1.91 -16.65
N VAL A 425 -33.57 2.28 -17.25
CA VAL A 425 -33.12 1.69 -18.52
C VAL A 425 -32.83 0.20 -18.36
N GLY A 426 -32.15 -0.22 -17.28
CA GLY A 426 -31.91 -1.64 -16.98
C GLY A 426 -33.21 -2.44 -16.84
N VAL A 427 -34.22 -1.88 -16.18
CA VAL A 427 -35.57 -2.47 -16.07
C VAL A 427 -36.28 -2.49 -17.42
N ALA A 428 -36.15 -1.42 -18.21
CA ALA A 428 -36.73 -1.36 -19.56
C ALA A 428 -36.11 -2.40 -20.49
N ILE A 429 -34.80 -2.65 -20.40
CA ILE A 429 -34.11 -3.74 -21.12
C ILE A 429 -34.70 -5.10 -20.70
N LEU A 430 -34.85 -5.34 -19.40
CA LEU A 430 -35.42 -6.58 -18.87
C LEU A 430 -36.84 -6.82 -19.43
N VAL A 431 -37.72 -5.83 -19.29
CA VAL A 431 -39.11 -5.94 -19.75
C VAL A 431 -39.20 -6.02 -21.27
N GLY A 432 -38.42 -5.22 -21.99
CA GLY A 432 -38.41 -5.20 -23.45
C GLY A 432 -38.00 -6.53 -24.06
N ILE A 433 -36.96 -7.17 -23.51
CA ILE A 433 -36.54 -8.50 -23.96
C ILE A 433 -37.57 -9.56 -23.56
N LEU A 434 -38.16 -9.51 -22.36
CA LEU A 434 -39.19 -10.48 -21.96
C LEU A 434 -40.44 -10.46 -22.86
N GLN A 435 -40.72 -9.32 -23.52
CA GLN A 435 -41.83 -9.17 -24.48
C GLN A 435 -41.43 -9.47 -25.93
N ALA A 436 -40.15 -9.68 -26.20
CA ALA A 436 -39.67 -10.01 -27.54
C ALA A 436 -39.72 -11.53 -27.76
N ASP A 437 -40.19 -11.95 -28.94
CA ASP A 437 -40.23 -13.35 -29.35
C ASP A 437 -38.96 -13.72 -30.14
N TRP A 438 -37.80 -13.73 -29.48
CA TRP A 438 -36.51 -14.05 -30.13
C TRP A 438 -36.11 -15.53 -30.02
N PHE A 439 -36.55 -16.22 -28.96
CA PHE A 439 -36.24 -17.62 -28.71
C PHE A 439 -37.52 -18.43 -28.53
N ASP A 440 -37.49 -19.69 -28.96
CA ASP A 440 -38.62 -20.62 -28.87
C ASP A 440 -38.99 -20.99 -27.43
N SER A 441 -38.06 -20.78 -26.48
CA SER A 441 -38.24 -21.19 -25.10
C SER A 441 -38.15 -20.02 -24.12
N PRO A 442 -39.11 -19.90 -23.18
CA PRO A 442 -39.20 -18.75 -22.29
C PRO A 442 -38.02 -18.66 -21.31
N GLU A 443 -37.34 -19.77 -21.02
CA GLU A 443 -36.17 -19.80 -20.14
C GLU A 443 -34.96 -19.12 -20.80
N GLN A 444 -34.76 -19.33 -22.10
CA GLN A 444 -33.68 -18.68 -22.87
C GLN A 444 -33.92 -17.18 -22.97
N GLN A 445 -35.16 -16.78 -23.26
CA GLN A 445 -35.57 -15.37 -23.33
C GLN A 445 -35.37 -14.67 -21.98
N ALA A 446 -35.86 -15.28 -20.89
CA ALA A 446 -35.71 -14.74 -19.54
C ALA A 446 -34.25 -14.68 -19.10
N CYS A 447 -33.45 -15.70 -19.44
CA CYS A 447 -32.02 -15.69 -19.15
C CYS A 447 -31.29 -14.55 -19.86
N LEU A 448 -31.57 -14.34 -21.16
CA LEU A 448 -30.98 -13.23 -21.92
C LEU A 448 -31.40 -11.87 -21.37
N ALA A 449 -32.67 -11.74 -20.98
CA ALA A 449 -33.20 -10.53 -20.37
C ALA A 449 -32.47 -10.17 -19.06
N ILE A 450 -32.28 -11.15 -18.18
CA ILE A 450 -31.50 -10.97 -16.94
C ILE A 450 -30.04 -10.63 -17.27
N LEU A 451 -29.41 -11.37 -18.19
CA LEU A 451 -28.01 -11.17 -18.56
C LEU A 451 -27.76 -9.75 -19.05
N LEU A 452 -28.55 -9.25 -20.01
CA LEU A 452 -28.36 -7.91 -20.58
C LEU A 452 -28.74 -6.80 -19.60
N SER A 453 -29.79 -6.99 -18.79
CA SER A 453 -30.18 -6.05 -17.74
C SER A 453 -29.12 -5.92 -16.65
N ALA A 454 -28.63 -7.05 -16.12
CA ALA A 454 -27.58 -7.09 -15.11
C ALA A 454 -26.26 -6.51 -15.65
N SER A 455 -25.91 -6.83 -16.90
CA SER A 455 -24.72 -6.29 -17.57
C SER A 455 -24.76 -4.78 -17.70
N TRP A 456 -25.91 -4.23 -18.07
CA TRP A 456 -26.13 -2.79 -18.10
C TRP A 456 -25.96 -2.18 -16.70
N MET A 457 -26.62 -2.75 -15.69
CA MET A 457 -26.58 -2.23 -14.31
C MET A 457 -25.20 -2.32 -13.66
N TRP A 458 -24.42 -3.35 -13.95
CA TRP A 458 -23.01 -3.44 -13.55
C TRP A 458 -22.17 -2.40 -14.28
N GLY A 459 -22.32 -2.30 -15.61
CA GLY A 459 -21.56 -1.37 -16.44
C GLY A 459 -21.77 0.09 -16.04
N THR A 460 -23.00 0.48 -15.69
CA THR A 460 -23.34 1.87 -15.35
C THR A 460 -23.31 2.17 -13.85
N GLU A 461 -23.09 1.16 -12.99
CA GLU A 461 -23.23 1.26 -11.54
C GLU A 461 -24.57 1.89 -11.11
N ALA A 462 -25.66 1.49 -11.80
CA ALA A 462 -27.01 1.98 -11.51
C ALA A 462 -27.43 1.67 -10.05
N LEU A 463 -26.97 0.52 -9.54
CA LEU A 463 -26.98 0.12 -8.14
C LEU A 463 -25.55 -0.27 -7.74
N PRO A 464 -25.22 -0.28 -6.42
CA PRO A 464 -23.97 -0.88 -5.96
C PRO A 464 -23.83 -2.31 -6.50
N LEU A 465 -22.65 -2.69 -6.98
CA LEU A 465 -22.43 -3.92 -7.74
C LEU A 465 -22.96 -5.18 -7.02
N PHE A 466 -22.76 -5.25 -5.70
CA PHE A 466 -23.24 -6.38 -4.89
C PHE A 466 -24.78 -6.43 -4.80
N VAL A 467 -25.48 -5.29 -4.87
CA VAL A 467 -26.95 -5.23 -4.85
C VAL A 467 -27.52 -5.77 -6.16
N THR A 468 -26.97 -5.35 -7.30
CA THR A 468 -27.32 -5.95 -8.60
C THR A 468 -27.14 -7.46 -8.57
N SER A 469 -26.07 -7.93 -7.93
CA SER A 469 -25.75 -9.36 -7.81
C SER A 469 -26.72 -10.12 -6.90
N LEU A 470 -27.21 -9.49 -5.83
CA LEU A 470 -28.26 -10.05 -4.98
C LEU A 470 -29.62 -10.13 -5.69
N CYS A 471 -29.89 -9.22 -6.63
CA CYS A 471 -31.11 -9.28 -7.45
C CYS A 471 -31.11 -10.47 -8.43
N ILE A 472 -29.94 -10.95 -8.87
CA ILE A 472 -29.84 -11.99 -9.89
C ILE A 472 -30.48 -13.32 -9.42
N PRO A 473 -30.10 -13.94 -8.29
CA PRO A 473 -30.75 -15.17 -7.81
C PRO A 473 -32.27 -15.04 -7.69
N MET A 474 -32.73 -13.88 -7.21
CA MET A 474 -34.16 -13.57 -7.10
C MET A 474 -34.83 -13.59 -8.49
N LEU A 475 -34.27 -12.90 -9.48
CA LEU A 475 -34.83 -12.87 -10.83
C LEU A 475 -34.76 -14.23 -11.53
N VAL A 476 -33.67 -14.98 -11.36
CA VAL A 476 -33.50 -16.33 -11.93
C VAL A 476 -34.59 -17.28 -11.42
N VAL A 477 -34.91 -17.22 -10.13
CA VAL A 477 -35.98 -18.05 -9.52
C VAL A 477 -37.38 -17.54 -9.90
N MET A 478 -37.62 -16.23 -9.83
CA MET A 478 -38.94 -15.64 -10.13
C MET A 478 -39.33 -15.83 -11.60
N LEU A 479 -38.38 -15.66 -12.52
CA LEU A 479 -38.58 -15.89 -13.95
C LEU A 479 -38.42 -17.36 -14.35
N ARG A 480 -38.19 -18.26 -13.39
CA ARG A 480 -38.07 -19.72 -13.57
C ARG A 480 -37.16 -20.08 -14.76
N VAL A 481 -35.93 -19.55 -14.72
CA VAL A 481 -34.94 -19.75 -15.79
C VAL A 481 -34.31 -21.15 -15.75
N MET A 482 -34.26 -21.75 -14.57
CA MET A 482 -33.62 -23.05 -14.37
C MET A 482 -34.45 -24.19 -14.98
N ARG A 483 -33.77 -25.16 -15.58
CA ARG A 483 -34.34 -26.41 -16.09
C ARG A 483 -33.77 -27.60 -15.34
N ASP A 484 -34.53 -28.68 -15.29
CA ASP A 484 -34.06 -29.95 -14.76
C ASP A 484 -33.02 -30.55 -15.72
N PRO A 485 -31.79 -30.84 -15.27
CA PRO A 485 -30.74 -31.39 -16.11
C PRO A 485 -31.12 -32.70 -16.82
N ALA A 486 -32.00 -33.52 -16.24
CA ALA A 486 -32.37 -34.82 -16.79
C ALA A 486 -33.52 -34.74 -17.79
N THR A 487 -34.54 -33.94 -17.48
CA THR A 487 -35.77 -33.87 -18.31
C THR A 487 -35.77 -32.68 -19.27
N LEU A 488 -34.86 -31.71 -19.09
CA LEU A 488 -34.82 -30.40 -19.77
C LEU A 488 -36.10 -29.58 -19.62
N VAL A 489 -36.98 -29.97 -18.68
CA VAL A 489 -38.23 -29.27 -18.37
C VAL A 489 -37.94 -28.15 -17.37
N ARG A 490 -38.69 -27.05 -17.50
CA ARG A 490 -38.64 -25.92 -16.58
C ARG A 490 -38.88 -26.34 -15.13
N LEU A 491 -37.96 -25.94 -14.24
CA LEU A 491 -38.09 -26.22 -12.81
C LEU A 491 -39.15 -25.34 -12.15
N ASP A 492 -39.78 -25.89 -11.11
CA ASP A 492 -40.58 -25.10 -10.18
C ASP A 492 -39.69 -24.15 -9.35
N PRO A 493 -40.21 -23.01 -8.86
CA PRO A 493 -39.41 -22.05 -8.10
C PRO A 493 -38.76 -22.63 -6.83
N HIS A 494 -39.38 -23.62 -6.19
CA HIS A 494 -38.86 -24.20 -4.94
C HIS A 494 -37.64 -25.07 -5.23
N SER A 495 -37.69 -25.93 -6.24
CA SER A 495 -36.55 -26.74 -6.68
C SER A 495 -35.44 -25.87 -7.27
N ALA A 496 -35.80 -24.85 -8.07
CA ALA A 496 -34.84 -23.89 -8.61
C ALA A 496 -34.07 -23.14 -7.49
N THR A 497 -34.74 -22.79 -6.39
CA THR A 497 -34.09 -22.11 -5.25
C THR A 497 -32.94 -22.93 -4.67
N LYS A 498 -33.14 -24.24 -4.47
CA LYS A 498 -32.10 -25.13 -3.93
C LYS A 498 -30.89 -25.20 -4.86
N LEU A 499 -31.13 -25.30 -6.16
CA LEU A 499 -30.07 -25.36 -7.17
C LEU A 499 -29.28 -24.04 -7.23
N VAL A 500 -29.98 -22.91 -7.28
CA VAL A 500 -29.35 -21.58 -7.35
C VAL A 500 -28.54 -21.27 -6.09
N PHE A 501 -29.08 -21.51 -4.90
CA PHE A 501 -28.34 -21.28 -3.65
C PHE A 501 -27.19 -22.26 -3.46
N GLY A 502 -27.34 -23.52 -3.90
CA GLY A 502 -26.24 -24.48 -3.96
C GLY A 502 -25.11 -24.02 -4.87
N ALA A 503 -25.44 -23.43 -6.04
CA ALA A 503 -24.45 -22.87 -6.96
C ALA A 503 -23.74 -21.63 -6.39
N MET A 504 -24.43 -20.82 -5.59
CA MET A 504 -23.83 -19.64 -4.95
C MET A 504 -22.71 -20.03 -3.96
N PHE A 505 -22.89 -21.09 -3.18
CA PHE A 505 -21.88 -21.55 -2.21
C PHE A 505 -20.86 -22.50 -2.86
N SER A 506 -20.15 -22.02 -3.88
CA SER A 506 -19.22 -22.81 -4.67
C SER A 506 -17.83 -22.93 -4.03
N PRO A 507 -17.01 -23.91 -4.44
CA PRO A 507 -15.62 -24.02 -4.01
C PRO A 507 -14.79 -22.76 -4.28
N VAL A 508 -15.15 -22.00 -5.32
CA VAL A 508 -14.47 -20.74 -5.67
C VAL A 508 -14.70 -19.65 -4.62
N ILE A 509 -15.90 -19.59 -4.03
CA ILE A 509 -16.19 -18.68 -2.91
C ILE A 509 -15.37 -19.06 -1.68
N MET A 510 -15.21 -20.36 -1.42
CA MET A 510 -14.36 -20.83 -0.33
C MET A 510 -12.89 -20.45 -0.55
N LEU A 511 -12.42 -20.50 -1.78
CA LEU A 511 -11.06 -20.11 -2.14
C LEU A 511 -10.82 -18.60 -1.97
N LEU A 512 -11.80 -17.75 -2.33
CA LEU A 512 -11.76 -16.31 -2.01
C LEU A 512 -11.65 -16.07 -0.50
N LEU A 513 -12.45 -16.77 0.31
CA LEU A 513 -12.39 -16.68 1.77
C LEU A 513 -11.03 -17.12 2.33
N GLY A 514 -10.46 -18.21 1.81
CA GLY A 514 -9.11 -18.67 2.16
C GLY A 514 -8.04 -17.64 1.80
N GLY A 515 -8.12 -17.06 0.60
CA GLY A 515 -7.26 -15.98 0.15
C GLY A 515 -7.34 -14.75 1.05
N PHE A 516 -8.55 -14.28 1.39
CA PHE A 516 -8.75 -13.15 2.31
C PHE A 516 -8.21 -13.43 3.70
N THR A 517 -8.32 -14.68 4.17
CA THR A 517 -7.77 -15.11 5.45
C THR A 517 -6.24 -15.06 5.45
N ILE A 518 -5.59 -15.56 4.40
CA ILE A 518 -4.13 -15.46 4.23
C ILE A 518 -3.71 -13.99 4.13
N ALA A 519 -4.39 -13.19 3.31
CA ALA A 519 -4.13 -11.77 3.14
C ALA A 519 -4.23 -11.00 4.46
N ALA A 520 -5.27 -11.25 5.24
CA ALA A 520 -5.47 -10.65 6.55
C ALA A 520 -4.33 -11.02 7.51
N ALA A 521 -3.93 -12.29 7.56
CA ALA A 521 -2.84 -12.76 8.42
C ALA A 521 -1.49 -12.14 8.02
N LEU A 522 -1.16 -12.13 6.73
CA LEU A 522 0.08 -11.53 6.21
C LEU A 522 0.15 -10.02 6.46
N SER A 523 -0.99 -9.33 6.37
CA SER A 523 -1.08 -7.87 6.55
C SER A 523 -1.00 -7.49 8.03
N LYS A 524 -1.77 -8.17 8.89
CA LYS A 524 -1.83 -7.89 10.34
C LYS A 524 -0.49 -8.12 11.05
N HIS A 525 0.28 -9.11 10.59
CA HIS A 525 1.58 -9.45 11.16
C HIS A 525 2.77 -8.83 10.41
N PHE A 526 2.53 -7.83 9.56
CA PHE A 526 3.54 -7.07 8.81
C PHE A 526 4.46 -7.91 7.90
N ILE A 527 4.09 -9.16 7.61
CA ILE A 527 4.85 -10.05 6.70
C ILE A 527 4.77 -9.51 5.27
N ALA A 528 3.59 -9.03 4.86
CA ALA A 528 3.39 -8.39 3.57
C ALA A 528 4.32 -7.18 3.36
N LYS A 529 4.62 -6.42 4.43
CA LYS A 529 5.58 -5.29 4.40
C LYS A 529 6.99 -5.75 4.07
N ILE A 530 7.45 -6.83 4.70
CA ILE A 530 8.79 -7.41 4.46
C ILE A 530 8.92 -7.87 3.01
N LEU A 531 7.90 -8.58 2.50
CA LEU A 531 7.86 -9.03 1.11
C LEU A 531 7.87 -7.86 0.12
N ALA A 532 7.07 -6.82 0.37
CA ALA A 532 7.01 -5.61 -0.45
C ALA A 532 8.37 -4.91 -0.53
N VAL A 533 9.07 -4.78 0.59
CA VAL A 533 10.42 -4.17 0.65
C VAL A 533 11.41 -4.96 -0.19
N SER A 534 11.40 -6.29 -0.08
CA SER A 534 12.32 -7.15 -0.86
C SER A 534 12.05 -7.11 -2.36
N LEU A 535 10.80 -6.93 -2.78
CA LEU A 535 10.43 -6.74 -4.18
C LEU A 535 10.87 -5.37 -4.68
N LEU A 536 10.61 -4.32 -3.91
CA LEU A 536 10.90 -2.93 -4.28
C LEU A 536 12.40 -2.65 -4.34
N SER A 537 13.20 -3.28 -3.46
CA SER A 537 14.67 -3.16 -3.51
C SER A 537 15.27 -3.69 -4.81
N LYS A 538 14.55 -4.53 -5.57
CA LYS A 538 14.97 -5.08 -6.87
C LYS A 538 14.35 -4.36 -8.07
N ALA A 539 13.18 -3.72 -7.92
CA ALA A 539 12.43 -3.11 -9.01
C ALA A 539 12.81 -1.64 -9.32
N GLY A 540 13.55 -0.98 -8.43
CA GLY A 540 13.95 0.44 -8.56
C GLY A 540 12.88 1.42 -8.05
N THR A 541 13.09 2.72 -8.26
CA THR A 541 12.22 3.80 -7.72
C THR A 541 11.21 4.35 -8.74
N LYS A 542 11.38 4.04 -10.03
CA LYS A 542 10.55 4.56 -11.13
C LYS A 542 9.22 3.80 -11.25
N THR A 543 8.11 4.53 -11.27
CA THR A 543 6.75 3.96 -11.26
C THR A 543 6.45 3.06 -12.46
N ILE A 544 6.96 3.33 -13.67
CA ILE A 544 6.84 2.45 -14.86
C ILE A 544 7.28 1.02 -14.54
N TRP A 545 8.49 0.90 -14.02
CA TRP A 545 9.18 -0.37 -13.88
C TRP A 545 8.65 -1.14 -12.67
N VAL A 546 8.25 -0.40 -11.63
CA VAL A 546 7.55 -0.99 -10.47
C VAL A 546 6.19 -1.54 -10.88
N LEU A 547 5.44 -0.85 -11.76
CA LEU A 547 4.20 -1.38 -12.33
C LEU A 547 4.47 -2.69 -13.08
N LEU A 548 5.42 -2.68 -14.03
CA LEU A 548 5.75 -3.86 -14.84
C LEU A 548 6.22 -5.04 -13.99
N ALA A 549 7.09 -4.80 -13.01
CA ALA A 549 7.58 -5.83 -12.11
C ALA A 549 6.45 -6.50 -11.33
N ASN A 550 5.52 -5.70 -10.78
CA ASN A 550 4.35 -6.25 -10.08
C ASN A 550 3.38 -6.99 -11.01
N MET A 551 3.22 -6.54 -12.26
CA MET A 551 2.44 -7.27 -13.27
C MET A 551 3.05 -8.64 -13.55
N PHE A 552 4.37 -8.75 -13.77
CA PHE A 552 5.02 -10.05 -13.98
C PHE A 552 4.96 -10.96 -12.74
N VAL A 553 5.10 -10.40 -11.54
CA VAL A 553 4.91 -11.17 -10.30
C VAL A 553 3.48 -11.71 -10.21
N ALA A 554 2.48 -10.91 -10.57
CA ALA A 554 1.08 -11.34 -10.60
C ALA A 554 0.83 -12.43 -11.67
N THR A 555 1.35 -12.26 -12.88
CA THR A 555 1.27 -13.28 -13.94
C THR A 555 1.92 -14.59 -13.52
N PHE A 556 3.13 -14.53 -12.95
CA PHE A 556 3.85 -15.71 -12.48
C PHE A 556 3.13 -16.39 -11.31
N ALA A 557 2.66 -15.64 -10.32
CA ALA A 557 1.90 -16.21 -9.21
C ALA A 557 0.60 -16.86 -9.69
N SER A 558 -0.12 -16.22 -10.62
CA SER A 558 -1.37 -16.75 -11.18
C SER A 558 -1.17 -18.03 -12.01
N MET A 559 -0.01 -18.17 -12.68
CA MET A 559 0.35 -19.36 -13.45
C MET A 559 0.43 -20.64 -12.61
N TRP A 560 0.81 -20.54 -11.33
CA TRP A 560 1.06 -21.70 -10.46
C TRP A 560 0.04 -21.90 -9.35
N ILE A 561 -0.65 -20.82 -8.95
CA ILE A 561 -1.63 -20.86 -7.86
C ILE A 561 -3.03 -20.94 -8.44
N SER A 562 -3.57 -19.80 -8.86
CA SER A 562 -4.82 -19.67 -9.63
C SER A 562 -5.09 -18.20 -9.92
N ASN A 563 -5.91 -17.95 -10.92
CA ASN A 563 -6.47 -16.63 -11.20
C ASN A 563 -7.41 -16.10 -10.09
N VAL A 564 -7.72 -16.89 -9.04
CA VAL A 564 -8.57 -16.47 -7.92
C VAL A 564 -7.73 -16.07 -6.70
N ALA A 565 -6.78 -16.91 -6.29
CA ALA A 565 -5.97 -16.66 -5.09
C ALA A 565 -4.79 -15.72 -5.33
N ALA A 566 -4.11 -15.78 -6.48
CA ALA A 566 -2.92 -14.98 -6.74
C ALA A 566 -3.15 -13.46 -6.65
N PRO A 567 -4.24 -12.87 -7.20
CA PRO A 567 -4.49 -11.43 -7.07
C PRO A 567 -4.60 -10.98 -5.61
N VAL A 568 -5.26 -11.76 -4.76
CA VAL A 568 -5.44 -11.45 -3.34
C VAL A 568 -4.10 -11.33 -2.61
N LEU A 569 -3.17 -12.23 -2.93
CA LEU A 569 -1.81 -12.19 -2.41
C LEU A 569 -1.03 -10.99 -2.96
N CYS A 570 -1.10 -10.74 -4.27
CA CYS A 570 -0.43 -9.61 -4.90
C CYS A 570 -0.92 -8.27 -4.35
N PHE A 571 -2.23 -8.09 -4.16
CA PHE A 571 -2.80 -6.87 -3.54
C PHE A 571 -2.32 -6.69 -2.10
N SER A 572 -2.21 -7.77 -1.33
CA SER A 572 -1.65 -7.73 0.02
C SER A 572 -0.19 -7.27 0.02
N ILE A 573 0.60 -7.74 -0.94
CA ILE A 573 2.01 -7.37 -1.10
C ILE A 573 2.17 -5.91 -1.52
N VAL A 574 1.30 -5.37 -2.38
CA VAL A 574 1.41 -3.95 -2.80
C VAL A 574 0.73 -2.97 -1.86
N GLN A 575 -0.06 -3.44 -0.88
CA GLN A 575 -0.75 -2.58 0.08
C GLN A 575 0.17 -1.59 0.82
N PRO A 576 1.38 -1.97 1.28
CA PRO A 576 2.33 -1.02 1.87
C PRO A 576 2.74 0.09 0.91
N ILE A 577 2.87 -0.20 -0.39
CA ILE A 577 3.17 0.78 -1.43
C ILE A 577 1.98 1.73 -1.58
N LEU A 578 0.77 1.19 -1.72
CA LEU A 578 -0.46 1.95 -1.90
C LEU A 578 -0.70 2.96 -0.77
N ARG A 579 -0.38 2.59 0.48
CA ARG A 579 -0.52 3.49 1.65
C ARG A 579 0.43 4.70 1.63
N THR A 580 1.56 4.61 0.93
CA THR A 580 2.51 5.73 0.82
C THR A 580 2.16 6.73 -0.28
N LEU A 581 1.28 6.34 -1.20
CA LEU A 581 0.90 7.19 -2.34
C LEU A 581 -0.02 8.34 -1.91
N PRO A 582 0.02 9.50 -2.58
CA PRO A 582 -0.95 10.56 -2.36
C PRO A 582 -2.38 10.07 -2.69
N PRO A 583 -3.42 10.59 -1.99
CA PRO A 583 -4.81 10.24 -2.31
C PRO A 583 -5.12 10.62 -3.77
N ASN A 584 -5.90 9.80 -4.47
CA ASN A 584 -6.21 9.92 -5.91
C ASN A 584 -4.99 9.88 -6.86
N SER A 585 -3.92 9.18 -6.46
CA SER A 585 -2.79 8.90 -7.35
C SER A 585 -3.21 8.00 -8.52
N SER A 586 -2.90 8.41 -9.75
CA SER A 586 -3.11 7.58 -10.94
C SER A 586 -2.28 6.29 -10.94
N PHE A 587 -1.11 6.30 -10.29
CA PHE A 587 -0.27 5.11 -10.13
C PHE A 587 -0.94 4.05 -9.25
N GLY A 588 -1.66 4.44 -8.21
CA GLY A 588 -2.41 3.49 -7.37
C GLY A 588 -3.45 2.71 -8.16
N SER A 589 -4.27 3.42 -8.95
CA SER A 589 -5.26 2.83 -9.86
C SER A 589 -4.58 1.97 -10.94
N ALA A 590 -3.51 2.45 -11.56
CA ALA A 590 -2.77 1.69 -12.58
C ALA A 590 -2.15 0.40 -12.02
N LEU A 591 -1.61 0.44 -10.81
CA LEU A 591 -1.00 -0.73 -10.15
C LEU A 591 -2.05 -1.79 -9.82
N ILE A 592 -3.19 -1.38 -9.27
CA ILE A 592 -4.27 -2.31 -8.91
C ILE A 592 -4.88 -2.94 -10.17
N LEU A 593 -5.18 -2.14 -11.18
CA LEU A 593 -5.73 -2.64 -12.44
C LEU A 593 -4.72 -3.50 -13.19
N GLY A 594 -3.43 -3.12 -13.19
CA GLY A 594 -2.35 -3.90 -13.77
C GLY A 594 -2.21 -5.29 -13.15
N ILE A 595 -2.26 -5.40 -11.83
CA ILE A 595 -2.22 -6.70 -11.14
C ILE A 595 -3.44 -7.55 -11.52
N ALA A 596 -4.64 -6.96 -11.61
CA ALA A 596 -5.83 -7.70 -12.00
C ALA A 596 -5.74 -8.27 -13.43
N LEU A 597 -5.41 -7.41 -14.40
CA LEU A 597 -5.28 -7.83 -15.81
C LEU A 597 -4.12 -8.83 -15.99
N ALA A 598 -2.98 -8.58 -15.35
CA ALA A 598 -1.83 -9.49 -15.39
C ALA A 598 -2.12 -10.85 -14.75
N SER A 599 -2.98 -10.91 -13.73
CA SER A 599 -3.41 -12.16 -13.11
C SER A 599 -4.36 -12.95 -14.01
N ASN A 600 -5.26 -12.29 -14.75
CA ASN A 600 -6.07 -12.95 -15.79
C ASN A 600 -5.19 -13.53 -16.90
N ILE A 601 -4.18 -12.77 -17.35
CA ILE A 601 -3.18 -13.24 -18.32
C ILE A 601 -2.38 -14.43 -17.77
N GLY A 602 -1.96 -14.39 -16.51
CA GLY A 602 -1.31 -15.54 -15.88
C GLY A 602 -2.23 -16.76 -15.76
N GLY A 603 -3.54 -16.55 -15.69
CA GLY A 603 -4.56 -17.59 -15.63
C GLY A 603 -4.63 -18.48 -16.88
N MET A 604 -4.14 -18.03 -18.04
CA MET A 604 -4.04 -18.84 -19.26
C MET A 604 -2.65 -19.43 -19.52
N ALA A 605 -1.64 -19.07 -18.71
CA ALA A 605 -0.25 -19.46 -18.94
C ALA A 605 0.02 -20.95 -18.73
N SER A 606 -0.74 -21.63 -17.86
CA SER A 606 -0.50 -23.02 -17.46
C SER A 606 -1.74 -23.90 -17.61
N PRO A 607 -1.60 -25.19 -17.94
CA PRO A 607 -2.68 -26.17 -17.92
C PRO A 607 -3.50 -26.18 -16.62
N ILE A 608 -2.84 -25.91 -15.49
CA ILE A 608 -3.45 -26.00 -14.14
C ILE A 608 -3.85 -24.64 -13.57
N SER A 609 -3.50 -23.51 -14.20
CA SER A 609 -3.69 -22.18 -13.59
C SER A 609 -5.15 -21.77 -13.47
N SER A 610 -6.03 -22.32 -14.31
CA SER A 610 -7.46 -22.04 -14.25
C SER A 610 -8.32 -23.22 -14.69
N PRO A 611 -9.54 -23.39 -14.15
CA PRO A 611 -10.43 -24.49 -14.51
C PRO A 611 -10.75 -24.59 -16.01
N GLN A 612 -10.89 -23.45 -16.70
CA GLN A 612 -11.14 -23.43 -18.15
C GLN A 612 -10.04 -24.10 -18.97
N ASN A 613 -8.79 -24.13 -18.49
CA ASN A 613 -7.68 -24.76 -19.19
C ASN A 613 -7.79 -26.29 -19.09
N VAL A 614 -8.19 -26.80 -17.92
CA VAL A 614 -8.50 -28.23 -17.72
C VAL A 614 -9.64 -28.67 -18.62
N VAL A 615 -10.71 -27.87 -18.71
CA VAL A 615 -11.82 -28.12 -19.63
C VAL A 615 -11.35 -28.14 -21.09
N ALA A 616 -10.44 -27.25 -21.48
CA ALA A 616 -9.86 -27.25 -22.82
C ALA A 616 -9.12 -28.54 -23.14
N ILE A 617 -8.31 -29.04 -22.20
CA ILE A 617 -7.54 -30.29 -22.34
C ILE A 617 -8.49 -31.49 -22.53
N GLN A 618 -9.62 -31.52 -21.81
CA GLN A 618 -10.63 -32.57 -21.96
C GLN A 618 -11.34 -32.55 -23.33
N ASN A 619 -11.33 -31.41 -24.02
CA ASN A 619 -11.97 -31.23 -25.33
C ASN A 619 -10.98 -31.34 -26.51
N MET A 620 -9.72 -31.73 -26.27
CA MET A 620 -8.69 -31.93 -27.28
C MET A 620 -8.28 -33.40 -27.37
N THR A 621 -8.25 -33.95 -28.59
CA THR A 621 -7.74 -35.30 -28.87
C THR A 621 -6.68 -35.24 -29.99
N PRO A 622 -5.40 -35.60 -29.72
CA PRO A 622 -4.82 -35.92 -28.41
C PRO A 622 -4.74 -34.69 -27.48
N ALA A 623 -4.73 -34.95 -26.17
CA ALA A 623 -4.53 -33.91 -25.16
C ALA A 623 -3.15 -33.25 -25.33
N PRO A 624 -3.06 -31.91 -25.20
CA PRO A 624 -1.78 -31.22 -25.32
C PRO A 624 -0.85 -31.58 -24.18
N THR A 625 0.42 -31.80 -24.50
CA THR A 625 1.48 -31.91 -23.50
C THR A 625 1.69 -30.55 -22.81
N TRP A 626 2.26 -30.57 -21.61
CA TRP A 626 2.64 -29.36 -20.89
C TRP A 626 3.59 -28.47 -21.70
N ALA A 627 4.52 -29.09 -22.44
CA ALA A 627 5.47 -28.38 -23.28
C ALA A 627 4.77 -27.67 -24.45
N GLU A 628 3.83 -28.34 -25.14
CA GLU A 628 3.03 -27.73 -26.20
C GLU A 628 2.21 -26.55 -25.66
N TRP A 629 1.54 -26.72 -24.52
CA TRP A 629 0.76 -25.65 -23.89
C TRP A 629 1.64 -24.43 -23.59
N PHE A 630 2.78 -24.62 -22.94
CA PHE A 630 3.68 -23.50 -22.62
C PHE A 630 4.28 -22.83 -23.84
N THR A 631 4.61 -23.61 -24.88
CA THR A 631 5.15 -23.07 -26.13
C THR A 631 4.15 -22.12 -26.80
N ILE A 632 2.85 -22.39 -26.68
CA ILE A 632 1.77 -21.52 -27.18
C ILE A 632 1.49 -20.36 -26.20
N ALA A 633 1.23 -20.68 -24.94
CA ALA A 633 0.68 -19.74 -23.97
C ALA A 633 1.71 -18.72 -23.46
N LEU A 634 2.96 -19.10 -23.19
CA LEU A 634 3.95 -18.19 -22.59
C LEU A 634 4.30 -17.00 -23.51
N PRO A 635 4.58 -17.18 -24.82
CA PRO A 635 4.82 -16.05 -25.71
C PRO A 635 3.62 -15.09 -25.77
N ILE A 636 2.40 -15.62 -25.82
CA ILE A 636 1.16 -14.84 -25.81
C ILE A 636 1.04 -14.07 -24.49
N CYS A 637 1.26 -14.71 -23.35
CA CYS A 637 1.17 -14.09 -22.03
C CYS A 637 2.20 -12.97 -21.87
N VAL A 638 3.46 -13.19 -22.24
CA VAL A 638 4.50 -12.17 -22.14
C VAL A 638 4.17 -10.97 -23.02
N LEU A 639 3.80 -11.21 -24.28
CA LEU A 639 3.48 -10.14 -25.23
C LEU A 639 2.26 -9.33 -24.78
N THR A 640 1.17 -10.02 -24.39
CA THR A 640 -0.05 -9.35 -23.92
C THR A 640 0.14 -8.62 -22.60
N ASN A 641 0.98 -9.13 -21.69
CA ASN A 641 1.30 -8.45 -20.45
C ASN A 641 2.07 -7.14 -20.72
N VAL A 642 3.02 -7.15 -21.66
CA VAL A 642 3.74 -5.95 -22.10
C VAL A 642 2.80 -4.96 -22.81
N LEU A 643 1.92 -5.44 -23.70
CA LEU A 643 0.92 -4.57 -24.37
C LEU A 643 -0.03 -3.92 -23.35
N THR A 644 -0.48 -4.68 -22.35
CA THR A 644 -1.34 -4.18 -21.27
C THR A 644 -0.60 -3.16 -20.41
N TRP A 645 0.68 -3.38 -20.13
CA TRP A 645 1.52 -2.41 -19.43
C TRP A 645 1.67 -1.10 -20.21
N ILE A 646 1.94 -1.16 -21.52
CA ILE A 646 2.01 0.03 -22.38
C ILE A 646 0.67 0.78 -22.34
N LEU A 647 -0.46 0.06 -22.47
CA LEU A 647 -1.79 0.65 -22.39
C LEU A 647 -2.03 1.38 -21.06
N LEU A 648 -1.67 0.75 -19.93
CA LEU A 648 -1.79 1.35 -18.60
C LEU A 648 -0.92 2.60 -18.45
N VAL A 649 0.31 2.57 -18.97
CA VAL A 649 1.23 3.72 -18.95
C VAL A 649 0.65 4.89 -19.77
N VAL A 650 0.05 4.61 -20.93
CA VAL A 650 -0.56 5.64 -21.79
C VAL A 650 -1.83 6.23 -21.15
N VAL A 651 -2.70 5.39 -20.60
CA VAL A 651 -4.01 5.82 -20.07
C VAL A 651 -3.88 6.54 -18.72
N TYR A 652 -3.08 6.01 -17.79
CA TYR A 652 -2.95 6.56 -16.44
C TYR A 652 -1.78 7.51 -16.24
N GLN A 653 -0.81 7.52 -17.16
CA GLN A 653 0.40 8.34 -17.10
C GLN A 653 1.03 8.36 -15.69
N PRO A 654 1.47 7.21 -15.15
CA PRO A 654 1.83 7.07 -13.75
C PRO A 654 3.06 7.89 -13.29
N HIS A 655 3.75 8.60 -14.18
CA HIS A 655 4.89 9.49 -13.87
C HIS A 655 4.45 10.88 -13.42
N ILE A 656 3.23 11.28 -13.75
CA ILE A 656 2.76 12.65 -13.53
C ILE A 656 2.17 12.73 -12.11
N GLY A 657 2.78 13.54 -11.25
CA GLY A 657 2.24 13.83 -9.92
C GLY A 657 2.44 12.75 -8.86
N THR A 658 3.29 11.74 -9.10
CA THR A 658 3.75 10.81 -8.06
C THR A 658 5.26 10.99 -7.82
N PRO A 659 5.69 11.30 -6.59
CA PRO A 659 7.11 11.32 -6.27
C PRO A 659 7.71 9.92 -6.44
N GLU A 660 9.02 9.84 -6.74
CA GLU A 660 9.75 8.58 -6.76
C GLU A 660 9.44 7.77 -5.49
N ILE A 661 9.17 6.48 -5.66
CA ILE A 661 8.75 5.63 -4.54
C ILE A 661 9.92 5.58 -3.56
N VAL A 662 9.71 6.16 -2.36
CA VAL A 662 10.71 6.16 -1.31
C VAL A 662 11.03 4.69 -1.00
N PRO A 663 12.31 4.27 -1.11
CA PRO A 663 12.68 2.91 -0.75
C PRO A 663 12.28 2.68 0.70
N LEU A 664 11.32 1.79 0.91
CA LEU A 664 10.89 1.39 2.24
C LEU A 664 12.11 0.79 2.96
N ARG A 665 12.51 1.37 4.09
CA ARG A 665 13.65 0.89 4.88
C ARG A 665 13.41 -0.58 5.23
N ALA A 666 14.35 -1.45 4.87
CA ALA A 666 14.36 -2.82 5.35
C ALA A 666 14.45 -2.80 6.88
N SER A 667 13.42 -3.29 7.55
CA SER A 667 13.48 -3.63 8.96
C SER A 667 14.28 -4.91 9.08
N ASP A 668 15.42 -4.86 9.75
CA ASP A 668 16.28 -6.03 10.03
C ASP A 668 15.73 -6.85 11.21
N ASP A 669 14.41 -6.85 11.37
CA ASP A 669 13.72 -7.49 12.49
C ASP A 669 13.59 -8.98 12.23
N LYS A 670 14.06 -9.77 13.19
CA LYS A 670 13.98 -11.24 13.13
C LYS A 670 12.51 -11.68 13.12
N LEU A 671 12.19 -12.64 12.26
CA LEU A 671 10.84 -13.19 12.14
C LEU A 671 10.39 -13.81 13.48
N THR A 672 9.24 -13.36 13.97
CA THR A 672 8.61 -13.89 15.20
C THR A 672 8.07 -15.29 14.97
N GLY A 673 8.00 -16.15 16.01
CA GLY A 673 7.44 -17.50 15.90
C GLY A 673 6.01 -17.55 15.31
N LYS A 674 5.17 -16.55 15.63
CA LYS A 674 3.85 -16.38 15.00
C LYS A 674 3.94 -16.12 13.50
N GLN A 675 4.91 -15.31 13.05
CA GLN A 675 5.13 -15.03 11.63
C GLN A 675 5.62 -16.28 10.89
N TRP A 676 6.48 -17.09 11.52
CA TRP A 676 6.89 -18.39 10.99
C TRP A 676 5.72 -19.35 10.80
N LEU A 677 4.80 -19.42 11.77
CA LEU A 677 3.58 -20.23 11.62
C LEU A 677 2.72 -19.75 10.45
N ILE A 678 2.54 -18.44 10.29
CA ILE A 678 1.77 -17.87 9.16
C ILE A 678 2.43 -18.20 7.83
N ILE A 679 3.76 -18.04 7.72
CA ILE A 679 4.52 -18.37 6.51
C ILE A 679 4.42 -19.86 6.19
N LEU A 680 4.56 -20.73 7.21
CA LEU A 680 4.46 -22.17 7.05
C LEU A 680 3.06 -22.59 6.58
N VAL A 681 2.00 -22.12 7.24
CA VAL A 681 0.62 -22.45 6.86
C VAL A 681 0.28 -21.90 5.48
N THR A 682 0.72 -20.69 5.16
CA THR A 682 0.53 -20.08 3.83
C THR A 682 1.25 -20.89 2.76
N GLY A 683 2.53 -21.20 2.96
CA GLY A 683 3.32 -22.01 2.03
C GLY A 683 2.76 -23.42 1.88
N PHE A 684 2.30 -24.03 2.97
CA PHE A 684 1.64 -25.34 2.94
C PHE A 684 0.31 -25.30 2.18
N THR A 685 -0.51 -24.27 2.38
CA THR A 685 -1.79 -24.10 1.66
C THR A 685 -1.54 -23.92 0.16
N ILE A 686 -0.55 -23.09 -0.21
CA ILE A 686 -0.15 -22.90 -1.61
C ILE A 686 0.36 -24.22 -2.21
N PHE A 687 1.19 -24.97 -1.47
CA PHE A 687 1.67 -26.27 -1.90
C PHE A 687 0.53 -27.28 -2.13
N LEU A 688 -0.46 -27.32 -1.24
CA LEU A 688 -1.66 -28.15 -1.41
C LEU A 688 -2.45 -27.75 -2.65
N TRP A 689 -2.61 -26.45 -2.93
CA TRP A 689 -3.25 -25.99 -4.17
C TRP A 689 -2.48 -26.42 -5.43
N CYS A 690 -1.15 -26.41 -5.40
CA CYS A 690 -0.35 -26.85 -6.54
C CYS A 690 -0.46 -28.37 -6.84
N ILE A 691 -0.83 -29.20 -5.85
CA ILE A 691 -0.94 -30.68 -5.97
C ILE A 691 -2.42 -31.13 -5.89
N GLU A 692 -3.37 -30.21 -5.94
CA GLU A 692 -4.80 -30.47 -5.74
C GLU A 692 -5.34 -31.59 -6.65
N SER A 693 -4.94 -31.61 -7.92
CA SER A 693 -5.35 -32.65 -8.88
C SER A 693 -4.94 -34.09 -8.47
N ALA A 694 -3.85 -34.26 -7.71
CA ALA A 694 -3.47 -35.57 -7.18
C ALA A 694 -4.17 -35.91 -5.86
N LEU A 695 -4.71 -34.90 -5.17
CA LEU A 695 -5.39 -35.00 -3.87
C LEU A 695 -6.92 -35.05 -3.99
N GLU A 696 -7.48 -34.82 -5.18
CA GLU A 696 -8.92 -34.83 -5.46
C GLU A 696 -9.67 -36.02 -4.81
N PRO A 697 -9.18 -37.28 -4.85
CA PRO A 697 -9.90 -38.40 -4.25
C PRO A 697 -10.04 -38.35 -2.71
N TRP A 698 -9.18 -37.59 -2.04
CA TRP A 698 -9.09 -37.55 -0.57
C TRP A 698 -9.64 -36.25 0.00
N VAL A 699 -9.28 -35.13 -0.63
CA VAL A 699 -9.57 -33.78 -0.13
C VAL A 699 -10.78 -33.17 -0.84
N GLY A 700 -11.11 -33.66 -2.04
CA GLY A 700 -12.09 -33.05 -2.93
C GLY A 700 -11.51 -31.85 -3.69
N ASP A 701 -12.37 -30.87 -3.95
CA ASP A 701 -12.04 -29.66 -4.73
C ASP A 701 -11.11 -28.68 -3.96
N MET A 702 -10.31 -27.89 -4.68
CA MET A 702 -9.49 -26.78 -4.17
C MET A 702 -10.17 -25.87 -3.14
N GLY A 703 -11.50 -25.71 -3.17
CA GLY A 703 -12.24 -24.94 -2.16
C GLY A 703 -12.16 -25.52 -0.74
N ILE A 704 -11.99 -26.84 -0.58
CA ILE A 704 -11.85 -27.47 0.75
C ILE A 704 -10.50 -27.13 1.38
N ILE A 705 -9.43 -27.09 0.57
CA ILE A 705 -8.09 -26.71 1.03
C ILE A 705 -8.09 -25.30 1.63
N ALA A 706 -8.95 -24.40 1.12
CA ALA A 706 -9.09 -23.04 1.62
C ALA A 706 -9.55 -22.94 3.08
N PHE A 707 -10.16 -23.99 3.65
CA PHE A 707 -10.50 -24.03 5.07
C PHE A 707 -9.27 -24.14 5.98
N VAL A 708 -8.14 -24.68 5.50
CA VAL A 708 -6.91 -24.85 6.30
C VAL A 708 -6.47 -23.53 6.94
N PRO A 709 -6.22 -22.44 6.20
CA PRO A 709 -5.86 -21.17 6.81
C PRO A 709 -6.99 -20.56 7.65
N LEU A 710 -8.28 -20.78 7.31
CA LEU A 710 -9.39 -20.31 8.14
C LEU A 710 -9.35 -20.96 9.54
N VAL A 711 -9.35 -22.29 9.58
CA VAL A 711 -9.37 -23.04 10.85
C VAL A 711 -8.11 -22.76 11.65
N VAL A 712 -6.94 -22.75 11.02
CA VAL A 712 -5.68 -22.53 11.73
C VAL A 712 -5.55 -21.09 12.23
N PHE A 713 -5.79 -20.06 11.40
CA PHE A 713 -5.56 -18.68 11.82
C PHE A 713 -6.62 -18.15 12.78
N PHE A 714 -7.90 -18.51 12.60
CA PHE A 714 -8.95 -18.14 13.56
C PHE A 714 -8.92 -19.04 14.81
N GLY A 715 -8.63 -20.33 14.65
CA GLY A 715 -8.55 -21.28 15.78
C GLY A 715 -7.38 -21.01 16.74
N THR A 716 -6.24 -20.55 16.22
CA THR A 716 -5.07 -20.18 17.05
C THR A 716 -5.12 -18.75 17.60
N GLY A 717 -6.13 -17.95 17.21
CA GLY A 717 -6.25 -16.55 17.62
C GLY A 717 -5.27 -15.59 16.94
N ILE A 718 -4.63 -16.00 15.84
CA ILE A 718 -3.84 -15.11 14.97
C ILE A 718 -4.77 -14.04 14.38
N LEU A 719 -5.94 -14.48 13.89
CA LEU A 719 -7.03 -13.62 13.46
C LEU A 719 -8.17 -13.62 14.47
N SER A 720 -8.80 -12.47 14.66
CA SER A 720 -9.92 -12.24 15.58
C SER A 720 -11.25 -12.16 14.82
N LYS A 721 -12.37 -12.18 15.56
CA LYS A 721 -13.71 -11.94 15.00
C LYS A 721 -13.81 -10.64 14.21
N GLU A 722 -13.10 -9.59 14.63
CA GLU A 722 -13.08 -8.30 13.94
C GLU A 722 -12.43 -8.42 12.56
N ASP A 723 -11.37 -9.22 12.43
CA ASP A 723 -10.72 -9.47 11.15
C ASP A 723 -11.67 -10.17 10.19
N PHE A 724 -12.45 -11.14 10.66
CA PHE A 724 -13.50 -11.82 9.86
C PHE A 724 -14.60 -10.86 9.41
N ASN A 725 -15.05 -9.97 10.30
CA ASN A 725 -16.06 -8.96 9.95
C ASN A 725 -15.52 -7.92 8.95
N SER A 726 -14.19 -7.74 8.89
CA SER A 726 -13.53 -6.84 7.95
C SER A 726 -13.30 -7.43 6.56
N PHE A 727 -13.69 -8.70 6.33
CA PHE A 727 -13.61 -9.32 5.01
C PHE A 727 -14.51 -8.59 4.01
N LEU A 728 -14.15 -8.72 2.73
CA LEU A 728 -14.82 -8.05 1.63
C LEU A 728 -16.11 -8.80 1.26
N TRP A 729 -17.11 -8.77 2.16
CA TRP A 729 -18.39 -9.44 1.98
C TRP A 729 -19.15 -8.96 0.73
N THR A 730 -18.98 -7.70 0.35
CA THR A 730 -19.54 -7.14 -0.90
C THR A 730 -18.99 -7.86 -2.14
N VAL A 731 -17.71 -8.24 -2.14
CA VAL A 731 -17.05 -9.00 -3.20
C VAL A 731 -17.56 -10.43 -3.24
N ILE A 732 -17.73 -11.05 -2.07
CA ILE A 732 -18.28 -12.42 -1.98
C ILE A 732 -19.71 -12.43 -2.53
N MET A 733 -20.54 -11.46 -2.18
CA MET A 733 -21.91 -11.33 -2.71
C MET A 733 -21.93 -11.07 -4.22
N LEU A 734 -21.02 -10.24 -4.73
CA LEU A 734 -20.85 -9.99 -6.16
C LEU A 734 -20.45 -11.27 -6.91
N ALA A 735 -19.49 -12.03 -6.37
CA ALA A 735 -19.07 -13.33 -6.93
C ALA A 735 -20.22 -14.35 -6.93
N MET A 736 -20.97 -14.48 -5.84
CA MET A 736 -22.09 -15.41 -5.75
C MET A 736 -23.19 -15.11 -6.77
N GLY A 737 -23.53 -13.84 -6.97
CA GLY A 737 -24.50 -13.44 -8.01
C GLY A 737 -23.99 -13.69 -9.42
N GLY A 738 -22.70 -13.46 -9.69
CA GLY A 738 -22.08 -13.79 -10.98
C GLY A 738 -22.06 -15.30 -11.26
N ILE A 739 -21.79 -16.13 -10.26
CA ILE A 739 -21.85 -17.60 -10.38
C ILE A 739 -23.29 -18.07 -10.60
N ALA A 740 -24.25 -17.50 -9.88
CA ALA A 740 -25.67 -17.80 -10.07
C ALA A 740 -26.14 -17.45 -11.50
N LEU A 741 -25.72 -16.28 -12.03
CA LEU A 741 -26.00 -15.90 -13.42
C LEU A 741 -25.36 -16.89 -14.41
N GLY A 742 -24.09 -17.23 -14.20
CA GLY A 742 -23.39 -18.21 -15.03
C GLY A 742 -24.13 -19.55 -15.06
N LYS A 743 -24.54 -20.06 -13.89
CA LYS A 743 -25.27 -21.33 -13.81
C LYS A 743 -26.66 -21.26 -14.44
N ALA A 744 -27.33 -20.10 -14.41
CA ALA A 744 -28.59 -19.88 -15.12
C ALA A 744 -28.39 -19.87 -16.65
N VAL A 745 -27.32 -19.22 -17.13
CA VAL A 745 -26.97 -19.21 -18.55
C VAL A 745 -26.63 -20.62 -19.06
N GLU A 746 -25.93 -21.41 -18.27
CA GLU A 746 -25.65 -22.83 -18.55
C GLU A 746 -26.93 -23.67 -18.63
N ASN A 747 -27.78 -23.63 -17.59
CA ASN A 747 -28.97 -24.49 -17.51
C ASN A 747 -30.13 -24.06 -18.41
N SER A 748 -30.22 -22.77 -18.78
CA SER A 748 -31.28 -22.28 -19.67
C SER A 748 -31.17 -22.80 -21.11
N GLY A 749 -29.99 -23.32 -21.50
CA GLY A 749 -29.70 -23.73 -22.88
C GLY A 749 -29.47 -22.56 -23.84
N LEU A 750 -29.38 -21.32 -23.33
CA LEU A 750 -29.17 -20.12 -24.14
C LEU A 750 -27.89 -20.20 -24.97
N LEU A 751 -26.77 -20.58 -24.33
CA LEU A 751 -25.48 -20.66 -25.02
C LEU A 751 -25.43 -21.77 -26.07
N VAL A 752 -26.15 -22.89 -25.86
CA VAL A 752 -26.24 -23.97 -26.85
C VAL A 752 -26.94 -23.49 -28.11
N VAL A 753 -28.03 -22.72 -27.98
CA VAL A 753 -28.73 -22.15 -29.15
C VAL A 753 -27.85 -21.15 -29.90
N ILE A 754 -27.22 -20.21 -29.18
CA ILE A 754 -26.32 -19.22 -29.79
C ILE A 754 -25.19 -19.93 -30.54
N ALA A 755 -24.55 -20.92 -29.91
CA ALA A 755 -23.44 -21.64 -30.53
C ALA A 755 -23.87 -22.50 -31.73
N THR A 756 -25.07 -23.08 -31.71
CA THR A 756 -25.64 -23.81 -32.86
C THR A 756 -25.91 -22.88 -34.04
N GLN A 757 -26.43 -21.67 -33.79
CA GLN A 757 -26.63 -20.66 -34.82
C GLN A 757 -25.30 -20.19 -35.42
N VAL A 758 -24.29 -19.98 -34.57
CA VAL A 758 -22.93 -19.64 -35.03
C VAL A 758 -22.32 -20.76 -35.86
N LYS A 759 -22.52 -22.04 -35.48
CA LYS A 759 -22.08 -23.20 -36.27
C LYS A 759 -22.60 -23.16 -37.70
N VAL A 760 -23.90 -22.89 -37.89
CA VAL A 760 -24.52 -22.76 -39.23
C VAL A 760 -23.90 -21.60 -40.00
N PHE A 761 -23.68 -20.46 -39.34
CA PHE A 761 -23.08 -19.28 -39.96
C PHE A 761 -21.61 -19.51 -40.38
N THR A 762 -20.87 -20.34 -39.64
CA THR A 762 -19.45 -20.63 -39.92
C THR A 762 -19.20 -21.68 -41.01
N HIS A 763 -20.25 -22.27 -41.56
CA HIS A 763 -20.12 -23.34 -42.56
C HIS A 763 -19.44 -22.81 -43.86
N GLY A 764 -18.32 -23.42 -44.24
CA GLY A 764 -17.55 -23.05 -45.43
C GLY A 764 -16.56 -21.88 -45.25
N MET A 765 -16.40 -21.36 -44.04
CA MET A 765 -15.39 -20.33 -43.73
C MET A 765 -13.98 -20.93 -43.57
N SER A 766 -12.94 -20.11 -43.79
CA SER A 766 -11.55 -20.52 -43.55
C SER A 766 -11.27 -20.75 -42.05
N LEU A 767 -10.29 -21.59 -41.71
CA LEU A 767 -9.91 -21.88 -40.32
C LEU A 767 -9.64 -20.61 -39.51
N TRP A 768 -8.91 -19.66 -40.08
CA TRP A 768 -8.62 -18.38 -39.41
C TRP A 768 -9.90 -17.57 -39.17
N SER A 769 -10.81 -17.51 -40.15
CA SER A 769 -12.10 -16.81 -39.99
C SER A 769 -12.99 -17.46 -38.93
N VAL A 770 -13.00 -18.79 -38.85
CA VAL A 770 -13.72 -19.54 -37.80
C VAL A 770 -13.12 -19.24 -36.43
N LEU A 771 -11.79 -19.22 -36.31
CA LEU A 771 -11.11 -18.82 -35.09
C LEU A 771 -11.50 -17.39 -34.67
N VAL A 772 -11.49 -16.42 -35.58
CA VAL A 772 -11.91 -15.02 -35.32
C VAL A 772 -13.33 -14.96 -34.76
N VAL A 773 -14.28 -15.66 -35.38
CA VAL A 773 -15.69 -15.65 -34.96
C VAL A 773 -15.85 -16.29 -33.57
N PHE A 774 -15.30 -17.49 -33.34
CA PHE A 774 -15.47 -18.18 -32.06
C PHE A 774 -14.69 -17.53 -30.92
N SER A 775 -13.45 -17.11 -31.16
CA SER A 775 -12.65 -16.42 -30.14
C SER A 775 -13.24 -15.04 -29.80
N GLY A 776 -13.83 -14.35 -30.77
CA GLY A 776 -14.58 -13.10 -30.56
C GLY A 776 -15.90 -13.33 -29.81
N LEU A 777 -16.63 -14.40 -30.12
CA LEU A 777 -17.82 -14.81 -29.37
C LEU A 777 -17.46 -15.09 -27.91
N VAL A 778 -16.41 -15.89 -27.66
CA VAL A 778 -15.94 -16.20 -26.31
C VAL A 778 -15.52 -14.93 -25.58
N LEU A 779 -14.80 -14.02 -26.24
CA LEU A 779 -14.39 -12.74 -25.66
C LEU A 779 -15.60 -11.95 -25.12
N VAL A 780 -16.66 -11.84 -25.92
CA VAL A 780 -17.88 -11.13 -25.53
C VAL A 780 -18.60 -11.88 -24.42
N VAL A 781 -18.85 -13.18 -24.59
CA VAL A 781 -19.60 -14.00 -23.62
C VAL A 781 -18.89 -14.04 -22.26
N ALA A 782 -17.60 -14.37 -22.23
CA ALA A 782 -16.80 -14.47 -21.01
C ALA A 782 -16.55 -13.10 -20.33
N THR A 783 -16.91 -11.98 -20.97
CA THR A 783 -16.91 -10.67 -20.29
C THR A 783 -18.11 -10.51 -19.34
N PHE A 784 -19.22 -11.20 -19.62
CA PHE A 784 -20.47 -11.08 -18.85
C PHE A 784 -20.75 -12.29 -17.95
N ILE A 785 -20.17 -13.45 -18.25
CA ILE A 785 -20.29 -14.67 -17.45
C ILE A 785 -18.93 -15.16 -16.97
N SER A 786 -18.92 -16.10 -16.03
CA SER A 786 -17.68 -16.73 -15.57
C SER A 786 -16.92 -17.41 -16.71
N HIS A 787 -15.61 -17.19 -16.76
CA HIS A 787 -14.68 -17.79 -17.73
C HIS A 787 -14.82 -19.31 -17.82
N THR A 788 -15.00 -19.98 -16.68
CA THR A 788 -15.15 -21.44 -16.61
C THR A 788 -16.46 -21.92 -17.22
N VAL A 789 -17.56 -21.20 -16.96
CA VAL A 789 -18.87 -21.54 -17.54
C VAL A 789 -18.86 -21.34 -19.06
N ALA A 790 -18.25 -20.25 -19.54
CA ALA A 790 -18.07 -20.02 -20.97
C ALA A 790 -17.30 -21.19 -21.62
N ALA A 791 -16.21 -21.65 -20.98
CA ALA A 791 -15.41 -22.75 -21.48
C ALA A 791 -16.18 -24.08 -21.55
N LEU A 792 -16.92 -24.44 -20.49
CA LEU A 792 -17.68 -25.69 -20.43
C LEU A 792 -18.70 -25.84 -21.56
N ILE A 793 -19.25 -24.74 -22.05
CA ILE A 793 -20.32 -24.76 -23.06
C ILE A 793 -19.77 -24.54 -24.46
N VAL A 794 -18.85 -23.59 -24.62
CA VAL A 794 -18.38 -23.19 -25.96
C VAL A 794 -17.31 -24.14 -26.49
N LEU A 795 -16.38 -24.63 -25.65
CA LEU A 795 -15.26 -25.45 -26.11
C LEU A 795 -15.68 -26.79 -26.76
N PRO A 796 -16.65 -27.56 -26.24
CA PRO A 796 -17.09 -28.78 -26.90
C PRO A 796 -17.66 -28.51 -28.30
N ILE A 797 -18.41 -27.41 -28.45
CA ILE A 797 -19.02 -27.03 -29.73
C ILE A 797 -17.95 -26.59 -30.72
N VAL A 798 -16.97 -25.81 -30.26
CA VAL A 798 -15.81 -25.40 -31.06
C VAL A 798 -15.00 -26.61 -31.54
N SER A 799 -14.81 -27.60 -30.66
CA SER A 799 -14.13 -28.87 -31.02
C SER A 799 -14.89 -29.62 -32.11
N GLU A 800 -16.21 -29.78 -31.94
CA GLU A 800 -17.07 -30.45 -32.93
C GLU A 800 -17.05 -29.72 -34.28
N VAL A 801 -17.17 -28.38 -34.27
CA VAL A 801 -17.10 -27.58 -35.51
C VAL A 801 -15.75 -27.73 -36.18
N GLY A 802 -14.65 -27.67 -35.43
CA GLY A 802 -13.30 -27.85 -35.95
C GLY A 802 -13.07 -29.21 -36.59
N SER A 803 -13.67 -30.28 -36.04
CA SER A 803 -13.58 -31.64 -36.59
C SER A 803 -14.34 -31.82 -37.90
N GLN A 804 -15.39 -31.03 -38.12
CA GLN A 804 -16.25 -31.09 -39.31
C GLN A 804 -15.75 -30.17 -40.44
N MET A 805 -14.66 -29.42 -40.25
CA MET A 805 -14.08 -28.58 -41.30
C MET A 805 -13.36 -29.41 -42.36
N ALA A 806 -13.25 -28.85 -43.57
CA ALA A 806 -12.49 -29.49 -44.67
C ALA A 806 -11.00 -29.70 -44.33
N ASP A 807 -10.45 -28.84 -43.47
CA ASP A 807 -9.10 -28.92 -42.93
C ASP A 807 -9.16 -28.93 -41.38
N PRO A 808 -9.29 -30.12 -40.77
CA PRO A 808 -9.71 -30.24 -39.37
C PRO A 808 -8.58 -29.89 -38.40
N HIS A 809 -8.73 -28.75 -37.72
CA HIS A 809 -7.83 -28.28 -36.65
C HIS A 809 -8.61 -27.97 -35.36
N PRO A 810 -9.27 -28.96 -34.73
CA PRO A 810 -10.08 -28.75 -33.55
C PRO A 810 -9.25 -28.32 -32.33
N ARG A 811 -7.98 -28.78 -32.18
CA ARG A 811 -7.15 -28.42 -31.02
C ARG A 811 -6.79 -26.94 -31.06
N LEU A 812 -6.47 -26.40 -32.24
CA LEU A 812 -6.21 -24.97 -32.43
C LEU A 812 -7.43 -24.11 -32.06
N LEU A 813 -8.62 -24.48 -32.52
CA LEU A 813 -9.83 -23.71 -32.23
C LEU A 813 -10.18 -23.76 -30.73
N VAL A 814 -10.09 -24.94 -30.10
CA VAL A 814 -10.32 -25.10 -28.66
C VAL A 814 -9.28 -24.33 -27.85
N MET A 815 -8.00 -24.39 -28.22
CA MET A 815 -6.92 -23.66 -27.54
C MET A 815 -7.15 -22.15 -27.64
N GLY A 816 -7.39 -21.62 -28.84
CA GLY A 816 -7.65 -20.20 -29.04
C GLY A 816 -8.88 -19.69 -28.27
N ALA A 817 -9.95 -20.48 -28.23
CA ALA A 817 -11.14 -20.18 -27.44
C ALA A 817 -10.86 -20.23 -25.92
N ALA A 818 -10.08 -21.20 -25.46
CA ALA A 818 -9.73 -21.34 -24.04
C ALA A 818 -8.87 -20.16 -23.53
N LEU A 819 -7.88 -19.72 -24.32
CA LEU A 819 -7.09 -18.52 -24.00
C LEU A 819 -7.99 -17.27 -23.93
N MET A 820 -8.96 -17.15 -24.83
CA MET A 820 -9.92 -16.03 -24.81
C MET A 820 -10.88 -16.05 -23.63
N CYS A 821 -11.19 -17.21 -23.04
CA CYS A 821 -11.97 -17.25 -21.81
C CYS A 821 -11.27 -16.42 -20.72
N SER A 822 -9.96 -16.60 -20.54
CA SER A 822 -9.17 -15.81 -19.57
C SER A 822 -8.87 -14.39 -20.06
N GLY A 823 -8.80 -14.19 -21.38
CA GLY A 823 -8.59 -12.90 -22.02
C GLY A 823 -9.77 -11.93 -21.95
N ALA A 824 -10.95 -12.38 -21.54
CA ALA A 824 -12.14 -11.55 -21.39
C ALA A 824 -12.15 -10.79 -20.06
N MET A 825 -11.59 -9.58 -20.07
CA MET A 825 -11.30 -8.79 -18.87
C MET A 825 -12.04 -7.44 -18.86
N GLY A 826 -13.09 -7.29 -19.66
CA GLY A 826 -13.74 -6.00 -19.95
C GLY A 826 -14.57 -5.39 -18.81
N LEU A 827 -15.02 -6.20 -17.84
CA LEU A 827 -15.87 -5.76 -16.74
C LEU A 827 -15.33 -6.20 -15.37
N PRO A 828 -15.71 -5.53 -14.27
CA PRO A 828 -15.34 -5.94 -12.91
C PRO A 828 -15.77 -7.37 -12.57
N VAL A 829 -16.88 -7.82 -13.15
CA VAL A 829 -17.51 -9.12 -12.85
C VAL A 829 -17.03 -10.24 -13.78
N SER A 830 -16.28 -9.91 -14.84
CA SER A 830 -15.80 -10.88 -15.84
C SER A 830 -14.89 -11.95 -15.24
N GLY A 831 -14.05 -11.58 -14.28
CA GLY A 831 -13.12 -12.51 -13.64
C GLY A 831 -12.81 -12.13 -12.19
N PHE A 832 -12.35 -13.10 -11.42
CA PHE A 832 -12.00 -12.92 -10.01
C PHE A 832 -10.88 -11.90 -9.75
N PRO A 833 -9.84 -11.76 -10.59
CA PRO A 833 -8.87 -10.68 -10.44
C PRO A 833 -9.51 -9.29 -10.52
N ASN A 834 -10.43 -9.09 -11.46
CA ASN A 834 -11.11 -7.82 -11.67
C ASN A 834 -12.03 -7.49 -10.49
N LEU A 835 -12.72 -8.51 -9.98
CA LEU A 835 -13.56 -8.45 -8.81
C LEU A 835 -12.79 -8.02 -7.55
N ASN A 836 -11.59 -8.58 -7.36
CA ASN A 836 -10.71 -8.20 -6.26
C ASN A 836 -10.16 -6.77 -6.43
N ALA A 837 -9.87 -6.34 -7.65
CA ALA A 837 -9.37 -5.00 -7.93
C ALA A 837 -10.39 -3.88 -7.69
N ILE A 838 -11.65 -4.04 -8.15
CA ILE A 838 -12.68 -3.00 -7.99
C ILE A 838 -12.99 -2.71 -6.51
N SER A 839 -12.72 -3.67 -5.63
CA SER A 839 -12.96 -3.57 -4.20
C SER A 839 -11.82 -2.96 -3.39
N GLN A 840 -10.69 -2.65 -4.04
CA GLN A 840 -9.59 -2.00 -3.34
C GLN A 840 -9.95 -0.55 -3.04
N GLU A 841 -9.78 -0.17 -1.77
CA GLU A 841 -10.06 1.17 -1.27
C GLU A 841 -8.80 1.80 -0.67
N ASP A 842 -8.64 3.11 -0.86
CA ASP A 842 -7.64 3.89 -0.17
C ASP A 842 -7.98 3.98 1.34
N ALA A 843 -7.03 4.44 2.14
CA ALA A 843 -7.24 4.77 3.54
C ALA A 843 -8.49 5.68 3.72
N ALA A 844 -8.74 6.59 2.78
CA ALA A 844 -9.91 7.46 2.79
C ALA A 844 -11.28 6.76 2.64
N GLY A 845 -11.31 5.44 2.35
CA GLY A 845 -12.54 4.68 2.04
C GLY A 845 -13.09 4.96 0.64
N THR A 846 -12.28 5.58 -0.23
CA THR A 846 -12.62 5.81 -1.63
C THR A 846 -12.09 4.67 -2.48
N PRO A 847 -12.89 4.09 -3.39
CA PRO A 847 -12.44 3.03 -4.26
C PRO A 847 -11.37 3.55 -5.23
N TYR A 848 -10.30 2.76 -5.43
CA TYR A 848 -9.23 3.12 -6.37
C TYR A 848 -9.68 3.07 -7.83
N LEU A 849 -10.66 2.23 -8.13
CA LEU A 849 -11.16 1.96 -9.47
C LEU A 849 -12.68 2.11 -9.52
N LYS A 850 -13.17 2.52 -10.68
CA LYS A 850 -14.59 2.49 -11.06
C LYS A 850 -14.80 1.51 -12.20
N THR A 851 -16.04 1.11 -12.47
CA THR A 851 -16.37 0.22 -13.57
C THR A 851 -15.93 0.79 -14.92
N MET A 852 -15.99 2.11 -15.08
CA MET A 852 -15.49 2.78 -16.28
C MET A 852 -13.99 2.61 -16.52
N ASP A 853 -13.18 2.35 -15.50
CA ASP A 853 -11.76 2.05 -15.67
C ASP A 853 -11.56 0.69 -16.35
N PHE A 854 -12.37 -0.30 -15.99
CA PHE A 854 -12.39 -1.61 -16.67
C PHE A 854 -12.89 -1.51 -18.10
N VAL A 855 -13.91 -0.68 -18.36
CA VAL A 855 -14.37 -0.45 -19.73
C VAL A 855 -13.29 0.23 -20.58
N LYS A 856 -12.60 1.24 -20.04
CA LYS A 856 -11.56 2.01 -20.75
C LYS A 856 -10.28 1.23 -21.01
N VAL A 857 -9.88 0.35 -20.09
CA VAL A 857 -8.59 -0.36 -20.18
C VAL A 857 -8.77 -1.85 -20.37
N GLY A 858 -9.70 -2.47 -19.65
CA GLY A 858 -10.00 -3.90 -19.75
C GLY A 858 -10.49 -4.31 -21.13
N ILE A 859 -11.39 -3.55 -21.78
CA ILE A 859 -11.84 -3.88 -23.14
C ILE A 859 -10.68 -3.79 -24.15
N PRO A 860 -9.92 -2.68 -24.25
CA PRO A 860 -8.77 -2.64 -25.16
C PRO A 860 -7.70 -3.68 -24.85
N ALA A 861 -7.43 -3.98 -23.57
CA ALA A 861 -6.52 -5.06 -23.19
C ALA A 861 -7.02 -6.43 -23.67
N SER A 862 -8.32 -6.70 -23.53
CA SER A 862 -8.93 -7.94 -24.00
C SER A 862 -8.87 -8.09 -25.53
N VAL A 863 -9.06 -6.98 -26.26
CA VAL A 863 -8.86 -6.92 -27.72
C VAL A 863 -7.38 -7.12 -28.07
N GLY A 864 -6.44 -6.60 -27.28
CA GLY A 864 -5.01 -6.86 -27.43
C GLY A 864 -4.65 -8.34 -27.24
N VAL A 865 -5.25 -9.01 -26.27
CA VAL A 865 -5.14 -10.47 -26.10
C VAL A 865 -5.70 -11.18 -27.32
N TRP A 866 -6.90 -10.81 -27.76
CA TRP A 866 -7.54 -11.39 -28.94
C TRP A 866 -6.68 -11.28 -30.20
N ALA A 867 -6.14 -10.09 -30.48
CA ALA A 867 -5.22 -9.87 -31.60
C ALA A 867 -3.95 -10.74 -31.50
N THR A 868 -3.40 -10.90 -30.29
CA THR A 868 -2.20 -11.72 -30.07
C THR A 868 -2.48 -13.22 -30.27
N VAL A 869 -3.63 -13.70 -29.80
CA VAL A 869 -4.08 -15.09 -30.03
C VAL A 869 -4.30 -15.35 -31.52
N LEU A 870 -4.92 -14.42 -32.24
CA LEU A 870 -5.19 -14.54 -33.68
C LEU A 870 -3.96 -14.44 -34.58
N THR A 871 -2.85 -13.90 -34.08
CA THR A 871 -1.62 -13.69 -34.86
C THR A 871 -0.52 -14.64 -34.42
N VAL A 872 0.14 -14.33 -33.30
CA VAL A 872 1.25 -15.11 -32.73
C VAL A 872 0.76 -16.49 -32.30
N GLY A 873 -0.38 -16.54 -31.58
CA GLY A 873 -0.96 -17.81 -31.15
C GLY A 873 -1.33 -18.72 -32.32
N PHE A 874 -2.03 -18.19 -33.31
CA PHE A 874 -2.39 -18.92 -34.53
C PHE A 874 -1.17 -19.47 -35.26
N GLY A 875 -0.13 -18.65 -35.45
CA GLY A 875 1.11 -19.07 -36.10
C GLY A 875 1.82 -20.19 -35.35
N ILE A 876 1.96 -20.08 -34.02
CA ILE A 876 2.61 -21.12 -33.20
C ILE A 876 1.79 -22.41 -33.22
N MET A 877 0.45 -22.32 -33.10
CA MET A 877 -0.44 -23.48 -33.12
C MET A 877 -0.35 -24.22 -34.46
N LEU A 878 -0.34 -23.52 -35.59
CA LEU A 878 -0.15 -24.14 -36.91
C LEU A 878 1.20 -24.87 -37.04
N VAL A 879 2.28 -24.25 -36.57
CA VAL A 879 3.63 -24.87 -36.62
C VAL A 879 3.72 -26.13 -35.76
N LEU A 880 2.99 -26.17 -34.64
CA LEU A 880 2.93 -27.33 -33.75
C LEU A 880 1.93 -28.40 -34.23
N GLY A 881 1.17 -28.17 -35.30
CA GLY A 881 0.15 -29.09 -35.79
C GLY A 881 -1.06 -29.25 -34.85
N PHE A 882 -1.47 -28.15 -34.21
CA PHE A 882 -2.70 -28.07 -33.41
C PHE A 882 -3.95 -27.93 -34.27
#